data_AF-A0A316UWS3-F1
#
_entry.id   AF-A0A316UWS3-F1
#
_cell.length_a   1.000
_cell.length_b   1.000
_cell.length_c   1.000
_cell.angle_alpha   90.00
_cell.angle_beta   90.00
_cell.angle_gamma   90.00
#
_symmetry.space_group_name_H-M   'P 1'
#
loop_
_entity.id
_entity.type
_entity.pdbx_description
1 polymer ?
#
loop_
_entity_poly.entity_id
_entity_poly.type
_entity_poly.pdbx_seq_one_letter_code
_entity_poly.pdbx_strand_id
1 'polypeptide(L)'
;MSPVKVPTAAKHPLDAPNEDEILAVTATIRPYLVEKHGVKAVRFLNVMLADPEKNAVIEAGHFPGGAAKQSTSGKIERQFWAHVVDLVKGDSFELLATLGADGVSIASVEKLPEGTQPSLTIEELCLAEEKCRADPRVVKVAADVGVPPEQLYCDGWSIGWDSRFPGKRLQQCICYQRLGPDEHLYAHPLDFMPILDCNTGEVLAIDFPAHRVGKGGALTADSTEEPKEISFDPPTTRHRIPPPRDNHNYLPHLANSSPLHDGNKPIEMRKDLKPLSVVQPEGVSFKLDGQVLTWQKWRLHLAFNPREGVVLSTISYADDEAAGASKASPKERPLFYRLSLSEMVVPYAESTAPHYRKFAFDVGEYGLGFLANSLSLGCDCLGSIQYMDGCFVKHDGTVETIKNAICIHEEDTGLMWKHSDYRPGGHAHNVRGRKLVISMVCTVANYEYQINWSFHLDGNIELEIKLTGILNLYLLDKGESPAGFGTEVAPQINAHYHQHLFSLRVDPHIDGPLNSVQEQEIVSLPADPKTNWAGNAFTTRKRILATSGEAVRDANAHDERSWSFVNESVKHYSSGMPVGYKVVTSAMPRLYAQPDSLVARRAPFATHHMWTVPYAEGRNYSAGRYPVQSRVIPKDSVAGWVGDGKDKIANEDIVSFLTVGTTHVPRPEDFPIMPAEAVKVTLKPIGFFARNPALDVPAAKDAKSVNAQAAATNGSNGSACCQ
;
A
#
# COMPACT_ATOMS: atom_id res chain seq x y z
N MET A 1 -31.99 -23.77 -10.19
CA MET A 1 -31.03 -24.69 -9.55
C MET A 1 -31.32 -24.69 -8.05
N SER A 2 -31.26 -25.83 -7.36
CA SER A 2 -31.35 -25.83 -5.90
C SER A 2 -30.18 -25.03 -5.32
N PRO A 3 -30.36 -24.23 -4.26
CA PRO A 3 -29.28 -23.43 -3.71
C PRO A 3 -28.13 -24.32 -3.23
N VAL A 4 -26.89 -23.95 -3.55
CA VAL A 4 -25.71 -24.62 -3.00
C VAL A 4 -25.65 -24.24 -1.50
N LYS A 5 -25.87 -25.22 -0.62
CA LYS A 5 -25.67 -25.03 0.82
C LYS A 5 -24.18 -24.97 1.09
N VAL A 6 -23.69 -23.81 1.55
CA VAL A 6 -22.29 -23.59 1.90
C VAL A 6 -22.20 -23.42 3.42
N PRO A 7 -21.47 -24.29 4.14
CA PRO A 7 -21.16 -24.06 5.55
C PRO A 7 -20.30 -22.80 5.67
N THR A 8 -20.72 -21.82 6.47
CA THR A 8 -19.90 -20.61 6.70
C THR A 8 -18.72 -20.99 7.60
N ALA A 9 -17.48 -20.87 7.11
CA ALA A 9 -16.28 -21.10 7.93
C ALA A 9 -15.82 -19.84 8.69
N ALA A 10 -16.44 -18.68 8.47
CA ALA A 10 -16.09 -17.43 9.12
C ALA A 10 -16.38 -17.51 10.64
N LYS A 11 -15.34 -17.30 11.45
CA LYS A 11 -15.44 -17.21 12.91
C LYS A 11 -15.66 -15.77 13.38
N HIS A 12 -15.25 -14.81 12.57
CA HIS A 12 -15.42 -13.39 12.81
C HIS A 12 -16.16 -12.75 11.61
N PRO A 13 -17.08 -11.79 11.84
CA PRO A 13 -17.80 -11.10 10.76
C PRO A 13 -16.92 -10.46 9.68
N LEU A 14 -15.73 -10.03 10.08
CA LEU A 14 -14.73 -9.37 9.23
C LEU A 14 -13.78 -10.33 8.52
N ASP A 15 -13.92 -11.65 8.73
CA ASP A 15 -13.03 -12.63 8.09
C ASP A 15 -13.05 -12.47 6.56
N ALA A 16 -11.89 -12.52 5.92
CA ALA A 16 -11.82 -12.50 4.45
C ALA A 16 -12.68 -13.63 3.82
N PRO A 17 -13.22 -13.46 2.59
CA PRO A 17 -13.92 -14.53 1.91
C PRO A 17 -13.02 -15.74 1.71
N ASN A 18 -13.52 -16.93 2.04
CA ASN A 18 -12.81 -18.18 1.76
C ASN A 18 -13.15 -18.73 0.36
N GLU A 19 -12.46 -19.80 -0.04
CA GLU A 19 -12.65 -20.45 -1.35
C GLU A 19 -14.12 -20.87 -1.60
N ASP A 20 -14.75 -21.54 -0.63
CA ASP A 20 -16.13 -22.01 -0.76
C ASP A 20 -17.14 -20.85 -0.88
N GLU A 21 -16.92 -19.76 -0.14
CA GLU A 21 -17.73 -18.55 -0.22
C GLU A 21 -17.63 -17.90 -1.61
N ILE A 22 -16.40 -17.76 -2.14
CA ILE A 22 -16.19 -17.17 -3.47
C ILE A 22 -16.83 -18.04 -4.56
N LEU A 23 -16.62 -19.37 -4.53
CA LEU A 23 -17.21 -20.30 -5.50
C LEU A 23 -18.75 -20.27 -5.47
N ALA A 24 -19.35 -20.16 -4.28
CA ALA A 24 -20.80 -20.07 -4.15
C ALA A 24 -21.36 -18.76 -4.73
N VAL A 25 -20.65 -17.65 -4.51
CA VAL A 25 -20.99 -16.33 -5.06
C VAL A 25 -20.92 -16.37 -6.58
N THR A 26 -19.82 -16.85 -7.17
CA THR A 26 -19.65 -16.88 -8.63
C THR A 26 -20.62 -17.83 -9.31
N ALA A 27 -20.90 -18.99 -8.70
CA ALA A 27 -21.90 -19.95 -9.16
C ALA A 27 -23.33 -19.39 -9.17
N THR A 28 -23.61 -18.40 -8.32
CA THR A 28 -24.92 -17.73 -8.25
C THR A 28 -25.01 -16.54 -9.22
N ILE A 29 -23.96 -15.73 -9.30
CA ILE A 29 -23.93 -14.51 -10.13
C ILE A 29 -24.02 -14.84 -11.63
N ARG A 30 -23.26 -15.86 -12.09
CA ARG A 30 -23.20 -16.20 -13.51
C ARG A 30 -24.58 -16.50 -14.12
N PRO A 31 -25.38 -17.46 -13.60
CA PRO A 31 -26.73 -17.70 -14.13
C PRO A 31 -27.67 -16.51 -13.92
N TYR A 32 -27.55 -15.77 -12.80
CA TYR A 32 -28.37 -14.58 -12.55
C TYR A 32 -28.20 -13.52 -13.64
N LEU A 33 -26.95 -13.19 -14.01
CA LEU A 33 -26.66 -12.20 -15.06
C LEU A 33 -27.12 -12.67 -16.44
N VAL A 34 -27.00 -13.96 -16.74
CA VAL A 34 -27.51 -14.54 -17.99
C VAL A 34 -29.03 -14.41 -18.06
N GLU A 35 -29.75 -14.82 -17.01
CA GLU A 35 -31.21 -14.87 -16.99
C GLU A 35 -31.87 -13.48 -16.87
N LYS A 36 -31.31 -12.59 -16.05
CA LYS A 36 -31.93 -11.30 -15.71
C LYS A 36 -31.38 -10.13 -16.53
N HIS A 37 -30.16 -10.22 -17.02
CA HIS A 37 -29.49 -9.12 -17.72
C HIS A 37 -29.03 -9.49 -19.14
N GLY A 38 -29.21 -10.75 -19.57
CA GLY A 38 -28.85 -11.21 -20.91
C GLY A 38 -27.35 -11.13 -21.20
N VAL A 39 -26.51 -11.15 -20.16
CA VAL A 39 -25.05 -11.16 -20.28
C VAL A 39 -24.61 -12.53 -20.80
N LYS A 40 -23.92 -12.57 -21.94
CA LYS A 40 -23.56 -13.84 -22.61
C LYS A 40 -22.17 -14.35 -22.27
N ALA A 41 -21.26 -13.45 -21.90
CA ALA A 41 -19.89 -13.77 -21.56
C ALA A 41 -19.47 -12.98 -20.32
N VAL A 42 -19.62 -13.63 -19.15
CA VAL A 42 -19.29 -13.08 -17.84
C VAL A 42 -17.79 -13.30 -17.57
N ARG A 43 -17.05 -12.20 -17.36
CA ARG A 43 -15.70 -12.17 -16.78
C ARG A 43 -15.78 -11.61 -15.36
N PHE A 44 -15.38 -12.40 -14.36
CA PHE A 44 -15.23 -11.90 -12.99
C PHE A 44 -13.93 -11.11 -12.84
N LEU A 45 -13.98 -9.99 -12.11
CA LEU A 45 -12.81 -9.15 -11.81
C LEU A 45 -12.47 -9.16 -10.33
N ASN A 46 -13.48 -9.16 -9.46
CA ASN A 46 -13.28 -9.17 -8.01
C ASN A 46 -14.48 -9.82 -7.31
N VAL A 47 -14.21 -10.52 -6.21
CA VAL A 47 -15.18 -10.92 -5.19
C VAL A 47 -14.52 -10.64 -3.84
N MET A 48 -15.06 -9.68 -3.10
CA MET A 48 -14.51 -9.25 -1.81
C MET A 48 -15.61 -9.17 -0.77
N LEU A 49 -15.24 -9.26 0.52
CA LEU A 49 -16.17 -9.03 1.61
C LEU A 49 -16.78 -7.63 1.46
N ALA A 50 -18.11 -7.55 1.53
CA ALA A 50 -18.76 -6.30 1.84
C ALA A 50 -18.70 -6.15 3.36
N ASP A 51 -17.82 -5.25 3.84
CA ASP A 51 -17.62 -5.05 5.27
C ASP A 51 -18.98 -4.85 5.96
N PRO A 52 -19.31 -5.63 7.00
CA PRO A 52 -20.54 -5.44 7.75
C PRO A 52 -20.52 -4.09 8.45
N GLU A 53 -21.72 -3.55 8.73
CA GLU A 53 -21.88 -2.28 9.42
C GLU A 53 -21.04 -2.23 10.70
N LYS A 54 -20.23 -1.17 10.86
CA LYS A 54 -19.32 -1.02 12.02
C LYS A 54 -20.06 -1.16 13.34
N ASN A 55 -21.20 -0.49 13.46
CA ASN A 55 -22.01 -0.54 14.69
C ASN A 55 -22.57 -1.94 14.96
N ALA A 56 -22.94 -2.70 13.93
CA ALA A 56 -23.42 -4.08 14.10
C ALA A 56 -22.31 -5.01 14.64
N VAL A 57 -21.08 -4.85 14.14
CA VAL A 57 -19.91 -5.61 14.63
C VAL A 57 -19.63 -5.30 16.11
N ILE A 58 -19.71 -4.01 16.49
CA ILE A 58 -19.51 -3.56 17.87
C ILE A 58 -20.62 -4.08 18.79
N GLU A 59 -21.89 -3.93 18.39
CA GLU A 59 -23.05 -4.39 19.16
C GLU A 59 -23.08 -5.90 19.35
N ALA A 60 -22.55 -6.66 18.38
CA ALA A 60 -22.36 -8.10 18.50
C ALA A 60 -21.21 -8.51 19.44
N GLY A 61 -20.48 -7.55 20.02
CA GLY A 61 -19.45 -7.80 21.03
C GLY A 61 -18.06 -8.11 20.48
N HIS A 62 -17.81 -7.86 19.18
CA HIS A 62 -16.51 -8.11 18.57
C HIS A 62 -15.47 -7.01 18.86
N PHE A 63 -15.90 -5.86 19.39
CA PHE A 63 -15.04 -4.72 19.71
C PHE A 63 -15.59 -3.92 20.92
N PRO A 64 -14.75 -3.47 21.88
CA PRO A 64 -15.20 -2.74 23.07
C PRO A 64 -15.45 -1.25 22.79
N GLY A 65 -15.96 -0.55 23.82
CA GLY A 65 -16.13 0.92 23.80
C GLY A 65 -17.50 1.43 23.36
N GLY A 66 -18.37 0.55 22.88
CA GLY A 66 -19.71 0.90 22.41
C GLY A 66 -19.71 1.54 21.02
N ALA A 67 -20.88 1.54 20.41
CA ALA A 67 -21.12 2.08 19.07
C ALA A 67 -21.48 3.58 19.13
N ALA A 68 -21.15 4.33 18.08
CA ALA A 68 -21.50 5.76 17.99
C ALA A 68 -23.01 5.96 17.84
N LYS A 69 -23.66 5.03 17.13
CA LYS A 69 -25.08 5.00 16.79
C LYS A 69 -25.56 3.55 16.83
N GLN A 70 -26.87 3.36 16.93
CA GLN A 70 -27.46 2.03 16.83
C GLN A 70 -27.27 1.47 15.42
N SER A 71 -27.00 0.16 15.30
CA SER A 71 -26.99 -0.52 14.00
C SER A 71 -28.31 -0.32 13.26
N THR A 72 -28.20 0.03 11.98
CA THR A 72 -29.35 0.15 11.07
C THR A 72 -29.84 -1.21 10.57
N SER A 73 -28.96 -2.21 10.45
CA SER A 73 -29.34 -3.55 10.00
C SER A 73 -29.92 -4.40 11.13
N GLY A 74 -29.49 -4.17 12.38
CA GLY A 74 -29.87 -4.96 13.56
C GLY A 74 -29.37 -6.41 13.55
N LYS A 75 -28.67 -6.82 12.49
CA LYS A 75 -28.06 -8.14 12.30
C LYS A 75 -26.86 -8.02 11.36
N ILE A 76 -25.87 -8.89 11.57
CA ILE A 76 -24.72 -9.01 10.68
C ILE A 76 -25.10 -9.97 9.55
N GLU A 77 -25.11 -9.47 8.32
CA GLU A 77 -25.22 -10.31 7.12
C GLU A 77 -23.84 -10.55 6.51
N ARG A 78 -23.62 -11.77 6.01
CA ARG A 78 -22.38 -12.12 5.32
C ARG A 78 -22.54 -11.79 3.83
N GLN A 79 -22.00 -10.66 3.40
CA GLN A 79 -22.21 -10.11 2.07
C GLN A 79 -20.91 -9.96 1.28
N PHE A 80 -21.00 -9.97 -0.05
CA PHE A 80 -19.84 -9.91 -0.93
C PHE A 80 -20.11 -8.95 -2.09
N TRP A 81 -19.18 -8.02 -2.30
CA TRP A 81 -19.14 -7.22 -3.51
C TRP A 81 -18.48 -8.04 -4.62
N ALA A 82 -19.14 -8.09 -5.77
CA ALA A 82 -18.60 -8.73 -6.97
C ALA A 82 -18.59 -7.74 -8.15
N HIS A 83 -17.46 -7.67 -8.85
CA HIS A 83 -17.29 -6.86 -10.06
C HIS A 83 -17.16 -7.76 -11.27
N VAL A 84 -17.93 -7.47 -12.32
CA VAL A 84 -18.06 -8.31 -13.51
C VAL A 84 -18.08 -7.46 -14.77
N VAL A 85 -17.51 -7.98 -15.87
CA VAL A 85 -17.63 -7.41 -17.21
C VAL A 85 -18.39 -8.36 -18.13
N ASP A 86 -19.32 -7.81 -18.92
CA ASP A 86 -19.88 -8.47 -20.11
C ASP A 86 -18.93 -8.29 -21.29
N LEU A 87 -18.20 -9.34 -21.66
CA LEU A 87 -17.21 -9.27 -22.74
C LEU A 87 -17.82 -8.99 -24.12
N VAL A 88 -19.12 -9.21 -24.31
CA VAL A 88 -19.77 -8.96 -25.60
C VAL A 88 -20.09 -7.48 -25.77
N LYS A 89 -20.58 -6.83 -24.71
CA LYS A 89 -21.03 -5.43 -24.76
C LYS A 89 -20.00 -4.44 -24.20
N GLY A 90 -19.06 -4.91 -23.39
CA GLY A 90 -18.13 -4.07 -22.61
C GLY A 90 -18.76 -3.44 -21.37
N ASP A 91 -19.99 -3.82 -21.02
CA ASP A 91 -20.71 -3.32 -19.85
C ASP A 91 -20.09 -3.88 -18.56
N SER A 92 -19.86 -3.04 -17.56
CA SER A 92 -19.42 -3.45 -16.23
C SER A 92 -20.58 -3.47 -15.23
N PHE A 93 -20.55 -4.40 -14.28
CA PHE A 93 -21.57 -4.57 -13.25
C PHE A 93 -20.93 -4.68 -11.86
N GLU A 94 -21.57 -4.09 -10.87
CA GLU A 94 -21.34 -4.35 -9.45
C GLU A 94 -22.56 -5.10 -8.88
N LEU A 95 -22.30 -6.15 -8.11
CA LEU A 95 -23.33 -6.95 -7.46
C LEU A 95 -23.03 -7.07 -5.97
N LEU A 96 -24.09 -7.02 -5.16
CA LEU A 96 -24.02 -7.39 -3.75
C LEU A 96 -24.67 -8.77 -3.60
N ALA A 97 -23.87 -9.78 -3.28
CA ALA A 97 -24.35 -11.11 -2.96
C ALA A 97 -24.45 -11.28 -1.43
N THR A 98 -25.50 -11.95 -0.95
CA THR A 98 -25.69 -12.27 0.47
C THR A 98 -25.71 -13.78 0.66
N LEU A 99 -24.84 -14.29 1.55
CA LEU A 99 -24.83 -15.70 1.97
C LEU A 99 -25.73 -15.88 3.19
N GLY A 100 -26.80 -16.65 3.01
CA GLY A 100 -27.73 -17.04 4.08
C GLY A 100 -27.74 -18.55 4.32
N ALA A 101 -28.62 -19.00 5.23
CA ALA A 101 -28.76 -20.42 5.59
C ALA A 101 -29.16 -21.32 4.39
N ASP A 102 -29.90 -20.74 3.44
CA ASP A 102 -30.36 -21.40 2.23
C ASP A 102 -29.44 -21.14 1.03
N GLY A 103 -28.19 -20.70 1.23
CA GLY A 103 -27.23 -20.42 0.16
C GLY A 103 -27.12 -18.94 -0.22
N VAL A 104 -26.56 -18.65 -1.39
CA VAL A 104 -26.29 -17.28 -1.85
C VAL A 104 -27.48 -16.71 -2.62
N SER A 105 -27.79 -15.43 -2.35
CA SER A 105 -28.79 -14.63 -3.06
C SER A 105 -28.19 -13.31 -3.55
N ILE A 106 -28.76 -12.69 -4.58
CA ILE A 106 -28.31 -11.40 -5.09
C ILE A 106 -29.18 -10.31 -4.46
N ALA A 107 -28.59 -9.48 -3.60
CA ALA A 107 -29.27 -8.38 -2.91
C ALA A 107 -29.41 -7.14 -3.80
N SER A 108 -28.40 -6.84 -4.60
CA SER A 108 -28.44 -5.75 -5.58
C SER A 108 -27.55 -6.02 -6.79
N VAL A 109 -27.88 -5.37 -7.90
CA VAL A 109 -27.12 -5.35 -9.14
C VAL A 109 -27.17 -3.94 -9.72
N GLU A 110 -26.02 -3.37 -10.00
CA GLU A 110 -25.85 -2.08 -10.64
C GLU A 110 -25.04 -2.28 -11.94
N LYS A 111 -25.60 -1.85 -13.08
CA LYS A 111 -24.79 -1.64 -14.29
C LYS A 111 -24.04 -0.33 -14.09
N LEU A 112 -22.72 -0.38 -14.09
CA LEU A 112 -21.89 0.80 -13.89
C LEU A 112 -22.08 1.80 -15.04
N PRO A 113 -21.95 3.11 -14.77
CA PRO A 113 -22.02 4.13 -15.80
C PRO A 113 -21.03 3.89 -16.95
N GLU A 114 -21.38 4.33 -18.15
CA GLU A 114 -20.50 4.21 -19.32
C GLU A 114 -19.15 4.89 -19.05
N GLY A 115 -18.06 4.17 -19.33
CA GLY A 115 -16.70 4.63 -19.10
C GLY A 115 -16.17 4.39 -17.68
N THR A 116 -16.99 3.92 -16.74
CA THR A 116 -16.51 3.43 -15.44
C THR A 116 -15.92 2.03 -15.60
N GLN A 117 -14.66 1.87 -15.20
CA GLN A 117 -13.93 0.62 -15.33
C GLN A 117 -13.53 0.10 -13.94
N PRO A 118 -13.88 -1.14 -13.56
CA PRO A 118 -13.34 -1.77 -12.35
C PRO A 118 -11.84 -2.07 -12.50
N SER A 119 -11.18 -2.46 -11.40
CA SER A 119 -9.75 -2.79 -11.36
C SER A 119 -9.34 -3.78 -12.45
N LEU A 120 -8.13 -3.65 -12.99
CA LEU A 120 -7.49 -4.63 -13.85
C LEU A 120 -7.04 -5.83 -13.00
N THR A 121 -7.14 -7.04 -13.56
CA THR A 121 -6.66 -8.26 -12.89
C THR A 121 -5.33 -8.73 -13.47
N ILE A 122 -4.60 -9.58 -12.73
CA ILE A 122 -3.36 -10.20 -13.21
C ILE A 122 -3.55 -10.90 -14.56
N GLU A 123 -4.66 -11.61 -14.76
CA GLU A 123 -4.97 -12.27 -16.04
C GLU A 123 -5.07 -11.26 -17.20
N GLU A 124 -5.57 -10.03 -16.96
CA GLU A 124 -5.57 -8.97 -17.96
C GLU A 124 -4.17 -8.39 -18.20
N LEU A 125 -3.34 -8.27 -17.15
CA LEU A 125 -1.96 -7.79 -17.29
C LEU A 125 -1.12 -8.78 -18.12
N CYS A 126 -1.27 -10.09 -17.88
CA CYS A 126 -0.61 -11.14 -18.66
C CYS A 126 -1.11 -11.18 -20.12
N LEU A 127 -2.40 -10.89 -20.34
CA LEU A 127 -2.97 -10.81 -21.69
C LEU A 127 -2.27 -9.73 -22.54
N ALA A 128 -1.79 -8.65 -21.93
CA ALA A 128 -1.06 -7.59 -22.61
C ALA A 128 0.16 -8.11 -23.37
N GLU A 129 0.98 -8.92 -22.70
CA GLU A 129 2.16 -9.53 -23.31
C GLU A 129 1.78 -10.52 -24.41
N GLU A 130 0.82 -11.42 -24.13
CA GLU A 130 0.37 -12.42 -25.10
C GLU A 130 -0.08 -11.76 -26.41
N LYS A 131 -0.90 -10.69 -26.32
CA LYS A 131 -1.45 -10.01 -27.50
C LYS A 131 -0.41 -9.16 -28.21
N CYS A 132 0.47 -8.47 -27.50
CA CYS A 132 1.55 -7.71 -28.15
C CYS A 132 2.51 -8.62 -28.94
N ARG A 133 2.84 -9.79 -28.40
CA ARG A 133 3.74 -10.76 -29.07
C ARG A 133 3.10 -11.44 -30.27
N ALA A 134 1.77 -11.53 -30.30
CA ALA A 134 1.02 -12.12 -31.40
C ALA A 134 0.64 -11.11 -32.51
N ASP A 135 0.64 -9.81 -32.23
CA ASP A 135 0.22 -8.80 -33.19
C ASP A 135 1.31 -8.52 -34.25
N PRO A 136 1.05 -8.77 -35.55
CA PRO A 136 2.06 -8.62 -36.60
C PRO A 136 2.57 -7.19 -36.76
N ARG A 137 1.79 -6.17 -36.36
CA ARG A 137 2.19 -4.76 -36.44
C ARG A 137 3.19 -4.45 -35.33
N VAL A 138 2.93 -4.95 -34.11
CA VAL A 138 3.86 -4.82 -32.97
C VAL A 138 5.16 -5.56 -33.24
N VAL A 139 5.08 -6.80 -33.75
CA VAL A 139 6.25 -7.60 -34.12
C VAL A 139 7.08 -6.90 -35.20
N LYS A 140 6.44 -6.28 -36.20
CA LYS A 140 7.14 -5.51 -37.24
C LYS A 140 7.92 -4.35 -36.62
N VAL A 141 7.30 -3.53 -35.77
CA VAL A 141 7.97 -2.34 -35.21
C VAL A 141 9.09 -2.70 -34.23
N ALA A 142 9.01 -3.87 -33.57
CA ALA A 142 10.10 -4.44 -32.78
C ALA A 142 11.25 -4.93 -33.68
N ALA A 143 10.93 -5.61 -34.79
CA ALA A 143 11.92 -6.07 -35.76
C ALA A 143 12.67 -4.91 -36.42
N ASP A 144 12.00 -3.77 -36.65
CA ASP A 144 12.61 -2.53 -37.18
C ASP A 144 13.75 -1.99 -36.28
N VAL A 145 13.78 -2.35 -34.99
CA VAL A 145 14.85 -2.03 -34.02
C VAL A 145 15.70 -3.25 -33.63
N GLY A 146 15.59 -4.35 -34.38
CA GLY A 146 16.42 -5.54 -34.22
C GLY A 146 15.99 -6.47 -33.09
N VAL A 147 14.73 -6.41 -32.67
CA VAL A 147 14.17 -7.28 -31.61
C VAL A 147 13.22 -8.30 -32.24
N PRO A 148 13.54 -9.60 -32.18
CA PRO A 148 12.68 -10.64 -32.70
C PRO A 148 11.51 -10.94 -31.72
N PRO A 149 10.38 -11.47 -32.19
CA PRO A 149 9.17 -11.65 -31.38
C PRO A 149 9.34 -12.55 -30.14
N GLU A 150 10.28 -13.50 -30.16
CA GLU A 150 10.59 -14.34 -28.99
C GLU A 150 11.30 -13.59 -27.87
N GLN A 151 11.91 -12.44 -28.17
CA GLN A 151 12.59 -11.56 -27.21
C GLN A 151 11.76 -10.33 -26.83
N LEU A 152 10.57 -10.16 -27.39
CA LEU A 152 9.66 -9.05 -27.06
C LEU A 152 8.87 -9.39 -25.79
N TYR A 153 8.98 -8.53 -24.78
CA TYR A 153 8.21 -8.59 -23.54
C TYR A 153 7.52 -7.24 -23.31
N CYS A 154 6.45 -7.21 -22.51
CA CYS A 154 5.88 -5.94 -22.07
C CYS A 154 5.17 -6.04 -20.73
N ASP A 155 5.22 -4.94 -19.98
CA ASP A 155 4.35 -4.76 -18.83
C ASP A 155 3.03 -4.14 -19.29
N GLY A 156 1.92 -4.81 -18.98
CA GLY A 156 0.57 -4.25 -19.14
C GLY A 156 0.27 -3.27 -18.01
N TRP A 157 -0.02 -2.03 -18.35
CA TRP A 157 -0.35 -0.96 -17.38
C TRP A 157 -1.73 -0.40 -17.68
N SER A 158 -2.44 0.04 -16.64
CA SER A 158 -3.61 0.92 -16.83
C SER A 158 -3.22 2.07 -17.74
N ILE A 159 -4.08 2.38 -18.72
CA ILE A 159 -3.84 3.49 -19.64
C ILE A 159 -3.81 4.85 -18.93
N GLY A 160 -4.32 4.92 -17.68
CA GLY A 160 -4.61 6.18 -17.01
C GLY A 160 -5.78 6.89 -17.70
N TRP A 161 -5.54 7.55 -18.83
CA TRP A 161 -6.58 8.10 -19.69
C TRP A 161 -6.06 8.32 -21.11
N ASP A 162 -6.92 8.09 -22.10
CA ASP A 162 -6.66 8.36 -23.53
C ASP A 162 -7.95 8.80 -24.22
N SER A 163 -7.94 9.97 -24.89
CA SER A 163 -9.15 10.50 -25.54
C SER A 163 -9.54 9.77 -26.83
N ARG A 164 -8.60 9.06 -27.49
CA ARG A 164 -8.84 8.39 -28.77
C ARG A 164 -9.84 7.24 -28.69
N PHE A 165 -9.98 6.64 -27.50
CA PHE A 165 -10.70 5.38 -27.31
C PHE A 165 -11.77 5.48 -26.20
N PRO A 166 -12.79 6.34 -26.37
CA PRO A 166 -13.86 6.49 -25.38
C PRO A 166 -14.62 5.17 -25.18
N GLY A 167 -14.95 4.86 -23.91
CA GLY A 167 -15.74 3.68 -23.55
C GLY A 167 -14.98 2.34 -23.58
N LYS A 168 -13.74 2.31 -24.08
CA LYS A 168 -12.91 1.10 -24.11
C LYS A 168 -12.23 0.83 -22.77
N ARG A 169 -11.94 -0.44 -22.48
CA ARG A 169 -11.15 -0.87 -21.32
C ARG A 169 -9.72 -1.10 -21.78
N LEU A 170 -8.78 -0.28 -21.34
CA LEU A 170 -7.50 -0.12 -22.03
C LEU A 170 -6.30 -0.39 -21.14
N GLN A 171 -5.29 -1.00 -21.74
CA GLN A 171 -3.93 -1.02 -21.22
C GLN A 171 -2.97 -0.33 -22.18
N GLN A 172 -1.94 0.33 -21.63
CA GLN A 172 -0.71 0.65 -22.36
C GLN A 172 0.33 -0.42 -22.07
N CYS A 173 1.08 -0.82 -23.08
CA CYS A 173 2.07 -1.89 -22.98
C CYS A 173 3.47 -1.28 -23.04
N ILE A 174 4.20 -1.30 -21.93
CA ILE A 174 5.58 -0.80 -21.88
C ILE A 174 6.50 -1.93 -22.33
N CYS A 175 7.09 -1.80 -23.52
CA CYS A 175 7.83 -2.89 -24.16
C CYS A 175 9.32 -2.90 -23.82
N TYR A 176 9.86 -4.10 -23.69
CA TYR A 176 11.27 -4.38 -23.40
C TYR A 176 11.77 -5.55 -24.27
N GLN A 177 13.09 -5.66 -24.41
CA GLN A 177 13.74 -6.85 -24.93
C GLN A 177 14.25 -7.73 -23.80
N ARG A 178 14.13 -9.05 -23.94
CA ARG A 178 14.80 -10.02 -23.06
C ARG A 178 15.68 -10.94 -23.88
N LEU A 179 16.99 -10.93 -23.62
CA LEU A 179 17.96 -11.68 -24.41
C LEU A 179 18.02 -13.18 -24.05
N GLY A 180 17.57 -13.54 -22.85
CA GLY A 180 17.45 -14.92 -22.39
C GLY A 180 16.45 -15.07 -21.23
N PRO A 181 16.05 -16.30 -20.86
CA PRO A 181 14.96 -16.55 -19.91
C PRO A 181 15.13 -15.91 -18.53
N ASP A 182 16.38 -15.78 -18.07
CA ASP A 182 16.73 -15.23 -16.75
C ASP A 182 17.32 -13.81 -16.84
N GLU A 183 17.49 -13.27 -18.05
CA GLU A 183 18.14 -11.97 -18.24
C GLU A 183 17.23 -10.81 -17.84
N HIS A 184 17.87 -9.69 -17.49
CA HIS A 184 17.21 -8.49 -17.01
C HIS A 184 16.53 -7.69 -18.13
N LEU A 185 15.25 -7.93 -18.36
CA LEU A 185 14.50 -7.28 -19.45
C LEU A 185 14.48 -5.74 -19.36
N TYR A 186 14.43 -5.17 -18.15
CA TYR A 186 14.37 -3.71 -17.97
C TYR A 186 15.67 -3.00 -18.35
N ALA A 187 16.78 -3.73 -18.51
CA ALA A 187 18.00 -3.19 -19.10
C ALA A 187 17.85 -2.86 -20.59
N HIS A 188 16.77 -3.28 -21.24
CA HIS A 188 16.58 -3.15 -22.69
C HIS A 188 15.20 -2.54 -23.06
N PRO A 189 14.88 -1.31 -22.63
CA PRO A 189 13.61 -0.66 -22.97
C PRO A 189 13.49 -0.38 -24.48
N LEU A 190 12.27 -0.49 -25.02
CA LEU A 190 11.97 -0.19 -26.43
C LEU A 190 11.38 1.20 -26.62
N ASP A 191 11.47 1.70 -27.85
CA ASP A 191 11.10 3.08 -28.21
C ASP A 191 9.63 3.28 -28.62
N PHE A 192 8.74 2.35 -28.25
CA PHE A 192 7.32 2.36 -28.60
C PHE A 192 6.44 1.71 -27.53
N MET A 193 5.14 2.03 -27.53
CA MET A 193 4.14 1.59 -26.55
C MET A 193 2.81 1.25 -27.22
N PRO A 194 2.48 -0.04 -27.40
CA PRO A 194 1.17 -0.47 -27.88
C PRO A 194 0.03 -0.12 -26.91
N ILE A 195 -1.18 0.04 -27.45
CA ILE A 195 -2.43 0.19 -26.68
C ILE A 195 -3.32 -1.00 -26.96
N LEU A 196 -3.79 -1.67 -25.90
CA LEU A 196 -4.61 -2.87 -25.97
C LEU A 196 -6.03 -2.62 -25.45
N ASP A 197 -7.05 -3.09 -26.17
CA ASP A 197 -8.40 -3.28 -25.63
C ASP A 197 -8.47 -4.60 -24.84
N CYS A 198 -8.66 -4.52 -23.52
CA CYS A 198 -8.66 -5.68 -22.63
C CYS A 198 -9.85 -6.62 -22.84
N ASN A 199 -10.93 -6.13 -23.47
CA ASN A 199 -12.12 -6.94 -23.72
C ASN A 199 -11.95 -7.77 -24.99
N THR A 200 -11.43 -7.17 -26.06
CA THR A 200 -11.27 -7.84 -27.36
C THR A 200 -9.89 -8.48 -27.56
N GLY A 201 -8.87 -8.02 -26.84
CA GLY A 201 -7.48 -8.40 -27.06
C GLY A 201 -6.85 -7.76 -28.30
N GLU A 202 -7.47 -6.73 -28.87
CA GLU A 202 -6.99 -6.03 -30.07
C GLU A 202 -6.01 -4.91 -29.74
N VAL A 203 -4.87 -4.86 -30.43
CA VAL A 203 -3.97 -3.69 -30.41
C VAL A 203 -4.59 -2.56 -31.24
N LEU A 204 -4.90 -1.45 -30.59
CA LEU A 204 -5.64 -0.32 -31.15
C LEU A 204 -4.74 0.78 -31.73
N ALA A 205 -3.53 0.93 -31.20
CA ALA A 205 -2.52 1.88 -31.68
C ALA A 205 -1.14 1.50 -31.15
N ILE A 206 -0.09 2.09 -31.72
CA ILE A 206 1.28 2.05 -31.22
C ILE A 206 1.78 3.48 -31.10
N ASP A 207 2.02 3.91 -29.86
CA ASP A 207 2.57 5.24 -29.58
C ASP A 207 4.10 5.20 -29.64
N PHE A 208 4.70 6.23 -30.22
CA PHE A 208 6.15 6.40 -30.35
C PHE A 208 6.57 7.67 -29.62
N PRO A 209 7.05 7.58 -28.37
CA PRO A 209 7.40 8.75 -27.57
C PRO A 209 8.45 9.63 -28.28
N ALA A 210 8.40 10.94 -28.04
CA ALA A 210 9.33 11.90 -28.61
C ALA A 210 10.65 11.95 -27.82
N HIS A 211 11.77 12.11 -28.54
CA HIS A 211 13.11 12.23 -27.97
C HIS A 211 13.60 13.68 -27.94
N ARG A 212 14.63 13.94 -27.14
CA ARG A 212 15.32 15.23 -27.03
C ARG A 212 16.66 15.19 -27.78
N VAL A 213 16.96 16.24 -28.55
CA VAL A 213 18.19 16.31 -29.36
C VAL A 213 18.97 17.61 -29.13
N GLY A 214 20.30 17.52 -29.19
CA GLY A 214 21.22 18.66 -29.17
C GLY A 214 21.49 19.29 -27.79
N LYS A 215 22.43 20.26 -27.77
CA LYS A 215 22.81 21.01 -26.55
C LYS A 215 21.67 21.92 -26.10
N GLY A 216 20.77 21.39 -25.27
CA GLY A 216 19.60 22.09 -24.73
C GLY A 216 18.35 21.21 -24.61
N GLY A 217 18.33 20.03 -25.23
CA GLY A 217 17.23 19.07 -25.08
C GLY A 217 15.95 19.44 -25.83
N ALA A 218 16.06 20.02 -27.03
CA ALA A 218 14.89 20.34 -27.84
C ALA A 218 14.13 19.06 -28.22
N LEU A 219 12.81 19.09 -28.11
CA LEU A 219 11.95 17.96 -28.45
C LEU A 219 11.89 17.72 -29.95
N THR A 220 11.89 16.44 -30.34
CA THR A 220 11.62 15.98 -31.73
C THR A 220 10.16 16.12 -32.13
N ALA A 221 9.27 16.39 -31.18
CA ALA A 221 7.87 16.73 -31.41
C ALA A 221 7.62 18.21 -31.07
N ASP A 222 6.70 18.83 -31.81
CA ASP A 222 6.32 20.23 -31.59
C ASP A 222 5.44 20.45 -30.35
N SER A 223 4.95 19.36 -29.74
CA SER A 223 4.04 19.39 -28.59
C SER A 223 4.18 18.15 -27.70
N THR A 224 3.79 18.29 -26.44
CA THR A 224 3.63 17.21 -25.46
C THR A 224 2.17 16.78 -25.29
N GLU A 225 1.25 17.30 -26.10
CA GLU A 225 -0.16 16.91 -26.09
C GLU A 225 -0.36 15.42 -26.37
N GLU A 226 -1.49 14.90 -25.91
CA GLU A 226 -1.91 13.54 -26.24
C GLU A 226 -2.00 13.32 -27.76
N PRO A 227 -1.65 12.12 -28.25
CA PRO A 227 -1.84 11.80 -29.67
C PRO A 227 -3.33 11.82 -30.02
N LYS A 228 -3.69 12.47 -31.12
CA LYS A 228 -5.09 12.55 -31.61
C LYS A 228 -5.42 11.51 -32.67
N GLU A 229 -4.39 11.06 -33.40
CA GLU A 229 -4.53 10.09 -34.47
C GLU A 229 -4.21 8.67 -33.99
N ILE A 230 -4.88 7.71 -34.62
CA ILE A 230 -4.56 6.29 -34.47
C ILE A 230 -3.45 5.97 -35.48
N SER A 231 -2.30 5.51 -35.00
CA SER A 231 -1.18 5.06 -35.82
C SER A 231 -0.67 3.71 -35.36
N PHE A 232 -0.14 2.93 -36.30
CA PHE A 232 0.65 1.73 -36.05
C PHE A 232 2.08 1.87 -36.60
N ASP A 233 2.34 2.95 -37.32
CA ASP A 233 3.61 3.20 -37.98
C ASP A 233 4.44 4.24 -37.21
N PRO A 234 5.77 4.09 -37.21
CA PRO A 234 6.65 5.03 -36.55
C PRO A 234 6.62 6.43 -37.20
N PRO A 235 6.84 7.50 -36.42
CA PRO A 235 6.86 8.86 -36.94
C PRO A 235 8.07 9.08 -37.87
N THR A 236 7.90 9.88 -38.92
CA THR A 236 9.00 10.29 -39.81
C THR A 236 9.86 11.42 -39.24
N THR A 237 9.41 12.05 -38.14
CA THR A 237 10.08 13.19 -37.49
C THR A 237 11.27 12.78 -36.63
N ARG A 238 11.42 11.49 -36.32
CA ARG A 238 12.59 10.94 -35.63
C ARG A 238 12.98 9.58 -36.19
N HIS A 239 14.23 9.19 -35.98
CA HIS A 239 14.67 7.83 -36.28
C HIS A 239 14.26 6.86 -35.15
N ARG A 240 14.35 5.56 -35.44
CA ARG A 240 14.09 4.48 -34.48
C ARG A 240 15.37 4.13 -33.72
N ILE A 241 15.25 3.88 -32.43
CA ILE A 241 16.39 3.66 -31.54
C ILE A 241 16.39 2.19 -31.09
N PRO A 242 17.43 1.41 -31.42
CA PRO A 242 17.61 0.08 -30.87
C PRO A 242 17.80 0.10 -29.35
N PRO A 243 17.29 -0.90 -28.61
CA PRO A 243 17.58 -1.03 -27.19
C PRO A 243 19.10 -1.19 -26.95
N PRO A 244 19.63 -0.71 -25.81
CA PRO A 244 21.00 -0.98 -25.41
C PRO A 244 21.23 -2.50 -25.28
N ARG A 245 22.47 -2.94 -25.46
CA ARG A 245 22.83 -4.38 -25.49
C ARG A 245 23.52 -4.86 -24.21
N ASP A 246 23.83 -3.95 -23.30
CA ASP A 246 24.47 -4.26 -22.02
C ASP A 246 23.44 -4.89 -21.07
N ASN A 247 23.73 -6.10 -20.57
CA ASN A 247 22.70 -6.93 -19.92
C ASN A 247 22.32 -6.46 -18.51
N HIS A 248 23.24 -5.83 -17.78
CA HIS A 248 23.04 -5.36 -16.39
C HIS A 248 22.38 -6.38 -15.44
N ASN A 249 22.69 -7.67 -15.59
CA ASN A 249 22.11 -8.74 -14.77
C ASN A 249 22.47 -8.62 -13.27
N TYR A 250 21.53 -8.97 -12.39
CA TYR A 250 21.74 -8.98 -10.93
C TYR A 250 21.62 -10.38 -10.31
N LEU A 251 21.10 -11.36 -11.06
CA LEU A 251 20.96 -12.73 -10.56
C LEU A 251 22.34 -13.37 -10.34
N PRO A 252 22.58 -14.11 -9.24
CA PRO A 252 23.90 -14.62 -8.91
C PRO A 252 24.63 -15.41 -10.01
N HIS A 253 23.91 -16.20 -10.81
CA HIS A 253 24.51 -16.97 -11.90
C HIS A 253 24.81 -16.15 -13.16
N LEU A 254 24.29 -14.91 -13.26
CA LEU A 254 24.47 -14.01 -14.39
C LEU A 254 25.22 -12.72 -14.04
N ALA A 255 25.31 -12.34 -12.76
CA ALA A 255 25.84 -11.06 -12.32
C ALA A 255 27.34 -10.88 -12.63
N ASN A 256 28.07 -11.98 -12.80
CA ASN A 256 29.46 -11.95 -13.25
C ASN A 256 29.63 -11.43 -14.70
N SER A 257 28.58 -11.49 -15.51
CA SER A 257 28.56 -11.00 -16.89
C SER A 257 28.13 -9.53 -17.00
N SER A 258 27.76 -8.89 -15.89
CA SER A 258 27.29 -7.51 -15.90
C SER A 258 28.41 -6.52 -16.16
N PRO A 259 28.20 -5.54 -17.05
CA PRO A 259 29.23 -4.59 -17.42
C PRO A 259 29.49 -3.57 -16.32
N LEU A 260 30.75 -3.13 -16.23
CA LEU A 260 31.20 -1.96 -15.47
C LEU A 260 31.87 -0.98 -16.45
N HIS A 261 31.76 0.32 -16.15
CA HIS A 261 32.14 1.44 -17.03
C HIS A 261 33.58 1.34 -17.62
N ASP A 262 34.52 0.65 -16.96
CA ASP A 262 35.93 0.52 -17.36
C ASP A 262 36.36 -0.90 -17.79
N GLY A 263 35.42 -1.86 -17.87
CA GLY A 263 35.67 -3.22 -18.35
C GLY A 263 35.79 -4.27 -17.24
N ASN A 264 34.97 -5.32 -17.37
CA ASN A 264 35.02 -6.66 -16.76
C ASN A 264 35.56 -6.78 -15.32
N LYS A 265 35.00 -6.00 -14.38
CA LYS A 265 34.95 -6.47 -12.99
C LYS A 265 33.64 -7.23 -12.78
N PRO A 266 33.64 -8.57 -12.79
CA PRO A 266 32.43 -9.34 -12.53
C PRO A 266 31.90 -8.99 -11.13
N ILE A 267 30.58 -8.98 -10.95
CA ILE A 267 29.98 -8.94 -9.61
C ILE A 267 30.32 -10.26 -8.92
N GLU A 268 31.30 -10.25 -8.02
CA GLU A 268 31.65 -11.40 -7.20
C GLU A 268 30.85 -11.43 -5.90
N MET A 269 30.28 -12.60 -5.58
CA MET A 269 29.55 -12.79 -4.34
C MET A 269 30.48 -12.75 -3.13
N ARG A 270 30.08 -11.98 -2.11
CA ARG A 270 30.79 -11.87 -0.84
C ARG A 270 30.84 -13.24 -0.13
N LYS A 271 32.01 -13.59 0.41
CA LYS A 271 32.25 -14.88 1.09
C LYS A 271 32.48 -14.74 2.60
N ASP A 272 32.38 -13.52 3.11
CA ASP A 272 32.72 -13.13 4.49
C ASP A 272 31.49 -12.87 5.38
N LEU A 273 30.27 -12.95 4.82
CA LEU A 273 29.03 -12.89 5.59
C LEU A 273 28.83 -14.18 6.39
N LYS A 274 28.79 -14.04 7.72
CA LYS A 274 28.53 -15.17 8.63
C LYS A 274 27.02 -15.33 8.86
N PRO A 275 26.52 -16.57 9.06
CA PRO A 275 25.11 -16.79 9.35
C PRO A 275 24.61 -16.04 10.60
N LEU A 276 23.38 -15.53 10.54
CA LEU A 276 22.65 -14.95 11.66
C LEU A 276 21.35 -15.71 11.87
N SER A 277 21.27 -16.51 12.93
CA SER A 277 20.08 -17.31 13.25
C SER A 277 19.23 -16.65 14.33
N VAL A 278 17.94 -16.46 14.03
CA VAL A 278 16.91 -16.01 14.98
C VAL A 278 16.10 -17.23 15.42
N VAL A 279 16.11 -17.55 16.71
CA VAL A 279 15.48 -18.76 17.25
C VAL A 279 14.62 -18.46 18.48
N GLN A 280 13.40 -19.01 18.51
CA GLN A 280 12.50 -18.95 19.66
C GLN A 280 12.28 -20.37 20.23
N PRO A 281 13.14 -20.84 21.15
CA PRO A 281 13.14 -22.23 21.61
C PRO A 281 11.88 -22.66 22.36
N GLU A 282 11.11 -21.70 22.89
CA GLU A 282 9.87 -21.93 23.64
C GLU A 282 8.62 -21.58 22.81
N GLY A 283 8.80 -21.32 21.51
CA GLY A 283 7.74 -20.84 20.62
C GLY A 283 7.53 -19.32 20.68
N VAL A 284 6.47 -18.88 20.02
CA VAL A 284 6.09 -17.46 19.89
C VAL A 284 5.20 -17.00 21.04
N SER A 285 5.21 -15.70 21.31
CA SER A 285 4.43 -15.06 22.38
C SER A 285 3.04 -14.58 21.94
N PHE A 286 2.72 -14.67 20.64
CA PHE A 286 1.41 -14.33 20.08
C PHE A 286 0.54 -15.58 19.89
N LYS A 287 -0.77 -15.39 19.80
CA LYS A 287 -1.76 -16.43 19.50
C LYS A 287 -2.72 -15.96 18.42
N LEU A 288 -3.13 -16.89 17.56
CA LEU A 288 -4.20 -16.71 16.58
C LEU A 288 -5.37 -17.65 16.92
N ASP A 289 -6.59 -17.12 16.96
CA ASP A 289 -7.83 -17.89 16.88
C ASP A 289 -8.60 -17.44 15.64
N GLY A 290 -8.54 -18.27 14.59
CA GLY A 290 -8.94 -17.80 13.25
C GLY A 290 -8.06 -16.61 12.84
N GLN A 291 -8.71 -15.50 12.51
CA GLN A 291 -8.07 -14.24 12.12
C GLN A 291 -7.94 -13.23 13.27
N VAL A 292 -8.25 -13.62 14.51
CA VAL A 292 -8.06 -12.76 15.70
C VAL A 292 -6.70 -13.05 16.33
N LEU A 293 -5.86 -12.02 16.38
CA LEU A 293 -4.52 -12.05 16.96
C LEU A 293 -4.52 -11.46 18.37
N THR A 294 -3.81 -12.12 19.29
CA THR A 294 -3.49 -11.58 20.62
C THR A 294 -2.00 -11.64 20.89
N TRP A 295 -1.41 -10.55 21.39
CA TRP A 295 0.02 -10.48 21.71
C TRP A 295 0.30 -9.36 22.71
N GLN A 296 0.91 -9.67 23.86
CA GLN A 296 1.42 -8.65 24.81
C GLN A 296 0.44 -7.49 25.08
N LYS A 297 -0.77 -7.84 25.56
CA LYS A 297 -1.92 -6.94 25.80
C LYS A 297 -2.64 -6.42 24.54
N TRP A 298 -2.08 -6.56 23.34
CA TRP A 298 -2.77 -6.26 22.09
C TRP A 298 -3.78 -7.34 21.72
N ARG A 299 -4.91 -6.89 21.15
CA ARG A 299 -5.89 -7.73 20.47
C ARG A 299 -6.35 -7.03 19.19
N LEU A 300 -6.42 -7.77 18.08
CA LEU A 300 -6.89 -7.25 16.79
C LEU A 300 -7.40 -8.36 15.88
N HIS A 301 -8.19 -7.99 14.88
CA HIS A 301 -8.56 -8.83 13.74
C HIS A 301 -7.67 -8.50 12.52
N LEU A 302 -7.28 -9.53 11.77
CA LEU A 302 -6.39 -9.44 10.61
C LEU A 302 -7.05 -10.08 9.38
N ALA A 303 -7.35 -9.29 8.34
CA ALA A 303 -7.88 -9.79 7.08
C ALA A 303 -6.95 -9.57 5.89
N PHE A 304 -7.09 -10.44 4.90
CA PHE A 304 -6.62 -10.24 3.54
C PHE A 304 -7.74 -9.66 2.67
N ASN A 305 -7.47 -8.58 1.95
CA ASN A 305 -8.37 -7.95 1.00
C ASN A 305 -7.71 -7.90 -0.39
N PRO A 306 -8.36 -8.37 -1.47
CA PRO A 306 -7.76 -8.37 -2.81
C PRO A 306 -7.32 -6.98 -3.31
N ARG A 307 -7.98 -5.90 -2.85
CA ARG A 307 -7.65 -4.53 -3.22
C ARG A 307 -6.60 -3.92 -2.28
N GLU A 308 -6.89 -3.85 -0.99
CA GLU A 308 -6.07 -3.13 0.01
C GLU A 308 -4.86 -3.94 0.51
N GLY A 309 -4.87 -5.27 0.33
CA GLY A 309 -3.91 -6.17 0.95
C GLY A 309 -4.27 -6.43 2.41
N VAL A 310 -3.33 -6.14 3.33
CA VAL A 310 -3.54 -6.31 4.76
C VAL A 310 -4.51 -5.26 5.32
N VAL A 311 -5.59 -5.72 5.97
CA VAL A 311 -6.53 -4.87 6.70
C VAL A 311 -6.53 -5.29 8.16
N LEU A 312 -6.25 -4.34 9.06
CA LEU A 312 -6.30 -4.56 10.51
C LEU A 312 -7.56 -3.92 11.07
N SER A 313 -8.30 -4.67 11.88
CA SER A 313 -9.56 -4.21 12.46
C SER A 313 -9.65 -4.49 13.96
N THR A 314 -10.60 -3.85 14.62
CA THR A 314 -10.96 -4.07 16.02
C THR A 314 -9.76 -4.07 16.99
N ILE A 315 -8.85 -3.11 16.81
CA ILE A 315 -7.60 -3.00 17.55
C ILE A 315 -7.86 -2.43 18.95
N SER A 316 -7.53 -3.22 19.97
CA SER A 316 -7.67 -2.86 21.38
C SER A 316 -6.44 -3.27 22.21
N TYR A 317 -6.38 -2.71 23.42
CA TYR A 317 -5.30 -2.95 24.37
C TYR A 317 -5.88 -3.27 25.76
N ALA A 318 -5.45 -4.39 26.34
CA ALA A 318 -5.81 -4.84 27.69
C ALA A 318 -5.00 -4.07 28.75
N ASP A 319 -5.52 -2.95 29.22
CA ASP A 319 -4.87 -2.07 30.20
C ASP A 319 -5.25 -2.44 31.63
N ASP A 320 -4.28 -2.97 32.37
CA ASP A 320 -4.41 -3.36 33.78
C ASP A 320 -4.22 -2.21 34.77
N GLU A 321 -3.82 -1.03 34.30
CA GLU A 321 -3.66 0.19 35.10
C GLU A 321 -4.75 1.23 34.86
N ALA A 322 -5.67 0.95 33.93
CA ALA A 322 -6.85 1.77 33.71
C ALA A 322 -7.70 1.89 34.99
N ALA A 323 -8.43 2.99 35.14
CA ALA A 323 -9.29 3.20 36.30
C ALA A 323 -10.29 2.04 36.48
N GLY A 324 -10.24 1.38 37.64
CA GLY A 324 -11.08 0.22 37.96
C GLY A 324 -10.59 -1.12 37.41
N ALA A 325 -9.46 -1.16 36.70
CA ALA A 325 -8.83 -2.37 36.20
C ALA A 325 -7.85 -2.99 37.21
N SER A 326 -7.44 -4.23 36.93
CA SER A 326 -6.36 -4.91 37.65
C SER A 326 -5.69 -5.95 36.75
N LYS A 327 -4.55 -6.52 37.17
CA LYS A 327 -3.92 -7.64 36.46
C LYS A 327 -4.83 -8.85 36.26
N ALA A 328 -5.73 -9.11 37.21
CA ALA A 328 -6.67 -10.22 37.13
C ALA A 328 -7.87 -9.92 36.22
N SER A 329 -8.16 -8.64 35.97
CA SER A 329 -9.27 -8.16 35.16
C SER A 329 -8.87 -6.84 34.51
N PRO A 330 -8.05 -6.88 33.44
CA PRO A 330 -7.65 -5.67 32.73
C PRO A 330 -8.87 -5.07 32.00
N LYS A 331 -8.86 -3.75 31.81
CA LYS A 331 -9.86 -3.09 30.97
C LYS A 331 -9.41 -3.19 29.52
N GLU A 332 -10.20 -3.83 28.68
CA GLU A 332 -9.99 -3.78 27.23
C GLU A 332 -10.37 -2.38 26.71
N ARG A 333 -9.39 -1.62 26.23
CA ARG A 333 -9.58 -0.25 25.76
C ARG A 333 -9.46 -0.21 24.23
N PRO A 334 -10.48 0.28 23.51
CA PRO A 334 -10.42 0.38 22.05
C PRO A 334 -9.47 1.48 21.59
N LEU A 335 -8.86 1.27 20.43
CA LEU A 335 -7.91 2.21 19.82
C LEU A 335 -8.33 2.58 18.40
N PHE A 336 -8.44 1.59 17.52
CA PHE A 336 -8.77 1.81 16.11
C PHE A 336 -9.74 0.73 15.65
N TYR A 337 -10.84 1.12 15.02
CA TYR A 337 -11.75 0.17 14.42
C TYR A 337 -11.14 -0.46 13.16
N ARG A 338 -10.42 0.32 12.35
CA ARG A 338 -9.81 -0.17 11.09
C ARG A 338 -8.61 0.67 10.66
N LEU A 339 -7.52 -0.01 10.27
CA LEU A 339 -6.31 0.55 9.66
C LEU A 339 -6.02 -0.19 8.34
N SER A 340 -5.76 0.56 7.25
CA SER A 340 -5.38 -0.01 5.95
C SER A 340 -4.74 1.03 5.02
N LEU A 341 -4.18 0.56 3.90
CA LEU A 341 -3.85 1.41 2.76
C LEU A 341 -5.07 1.50 1.84
N SER A 342 -5.69 2.69 1.79
CA SER A 342 -6.89 2.93 0.99
C SER A 342 -6.61 3.20 -0.49
N GLU A 343 -5.44 3.76 -0.79
CA GLU A 343 -5.01 4.06 -2.15
C GLU A 343 -3.49 4.28 -2.21
N MET A 344 -2.93 4.20 -3.42
CA MET A 344 -1.60 4.72 -3.74
C MET A 344 -1.67 5.45 -5.09
N VAL A 345 -0.82 6.44 -5.33
CA VAL A 345 -0.57 6.98 -6.68
C VAL A 345 0.93 7.15 -6.92
N VAL A 346 1.40 6.74 -8.11
CA VAL A 346 2.83 6.79 -8.49
C VAL A 346 3.07 7.71 -9.70
N PRO A 347 2.93 9.04 -9.56
CA PRO A 347 3.02 9.96 -10.69
C PRO A 347 4.45 10.20 -11.16
N TYR A 348 4.68 10.02 -12.47
CA TYR A 348 5.95 10.32 -13.13
C TYR A 348 6.01 11.75 -13.66
N ALA A 349 7.21 12.31 -13.72
CA ALA A 349 7.45 13.70 -14.09
C ALA A 349 7.67 13.93 -15.60
N GLU A 350 7.94 12.88 -16.38
CA GLU A 350 8.17 13.05 -17.82
C GLU A 350 6.89 13.51 -18.53
N SER A 351 6.97 14.72 -19.06
CA SER A 351 5.87 15.46 -19.66
C SER A 351 5.48 15.00 -21.06
N THR A 352 6.38 14.35 -21.80
CA THR A 352 6.14 14.03 -23.21
C THR A 352 5.07 12.96 -23.37
N ALA A 353 4.30 13.04 -24.45
CA ALA A 353 3.38 11.98 -24.79
C ALA A 353 4.13 10.70 -25.15
N PRO A 354 3.69 9.53 -24.66
CA PRO A 354 2.55 9.29 -23.78
C PRO A 354 2.92 9.13 -22.29
N HIS A 355 4.14 9.51 -21.86
CA HIS A 355 4.61 9.31 -20.47
C HIS A 355 3.78 10.04 -19.42
N TYR A 356 3.06 11.10 -19.79
CA TYR A 356 2.08 11.73 -18.91
C TYR A 356 1.02 10.75 -18.38
N ARG A 357 0.81 9.59 -19.04
CA ARG A 357 -0.10 8.50 -18.61
C ARG A 357 0.45 7.66 -17.45
N LYS A 358 1.75 7.79 -17.11
CA LYS A 358 2.39 7.02 -16.04
C LYS A 358 2.11 7.67 -14.69
N PHE A 359 1.00 7.28 -14.08
CA PHE A 359 0.62 7.69 -12.73
C PHE A 359 -0.34 6.68 -12.11
N ALA A 360 0.17 5.45 -11.97
CA ALA A 360 -0.64 4.30 -11.61
C ALA A 360 -1.22 4.42 -10.19
N PHE A 361 -2.44 3.92 -10.02
CA PHE A 361 -3.11 3.83 -8.73
C PHE A 361 -3.07 2.39 -8.23
N ASP A 362 -1.94 1.92 -7.69
CA ASP A 362 -1.74 0.48 -7.62
C ASP A 362 -2.73 -0.26 -6.70
N VAL A 363 -3.28 0.41 -5.69
CA VAL A 363 -4.36 -0.17 -4.87
C VAL A 363 -5.64 -0.26 -5.71
N GLY A 364 -6.10 0.83 -6.32
CA GLY A 364 -7.40 0.86 -6.98
C GLY A 364 -7.46 0.39 -8.44
N GLU A 365 -6.35 0.45 -9.18
CA GLU A 365 -6.24 -0.01 -10.56
C GLU A 365 -5.81 -1.48 -10.65
N TYR A 366 -5.02 -2.00 -9.71
CA TYR A 366 -4.50 -3.38 -9.78
C TYR A 366 -4.81 -4.23 -8.54
N GLY A 367 -4.82 -3.64 -7.35
CA GLY A 367 -5.06 -4.31 -6.07
C GLY A 367 -3.79 -4.92 -5.48
N LEU A 368 -3.34 -4.39 -4.33
CA LEU A 368 -2.13 -4.87 -3.65
C LEU A 368 -2.27 -6.32 -3.16
N GLY A 369 -3.50 -6.75 -2.83
CA GLY A 369 -3.78 -8.12 -2.44
C GLY A 369 -3.67 -9.08 -3.61
N PHE A 370 -4.25 -8.76 -4.76
CA PHE A 370 -4.09 -9.55 -5.98
C PHE A 370 -2.61 -9.76 -6.31
N LEU A 371 -1.82 -8.70 -6.18
CA LEU A 371 -0.39 -8.66 -6.47
C LEU A 371 0.50 -9.20 -5.34
N ALA A 372 -0.07 -9.77 -4.27
CA ALA A 372 0.70 -10.30 -3.16
C ALA A 372 1.57 -11.50 -3.58
N ASN A 373 2.78 -11.58 -3.05
CA ASN A 373 3.68 -12.71 -3.30
C ASN A 373 3.41 -13.85 -2.32
N SER A 374 3.75 -15.08 -2.75
CA SER A 374 3.84 -16.21 -1.83
C SER A 374 5.16 -16.14 -1.06
N LEU A 375 5.11 -15.77 0.23
CA LEU A 375 6.32 -15.52 1.02
C LEU A 375 7.01 -16.82 1.46
N SER A 376 8.33 -16.85 1.31
CA SER A 376 9.17 -18.02 1.58
C SER A 376 9.87 -17.95 2.94
N LEU A 377 9.76 -19.03 3.71
CA LEU A 377 10.34 -19.15 5.05
C LEU A 377 11.88 -19.02 5.00
N GLY A 378 12.44 -18.13 5.82
CA GLY A 378 13.88 -17.90 5.93
C GLY A 378 14.48 -17.02 4.83
N CYS A 379 13.68 -16.58 3.85
CA CYS A 379 14.08 -15.63 2.81
C CYS A 379 13.38 -14.28 3.03
N ASP A 380 12.06 -14.24 2.85
CA ASP A 380 11.27 -13.00 3.00
C ASP A 380 10.99 -12.68 4.48
N CYS A 381 10.73 -13.72 5.28
CA CYS A 381 10.49 -13.61 6.72
C CYS A 381 11.42 -14.57 7.48
N LEU A 382 12.22 -14.03 8.40
CA LEU A 382 13.27 -14.75 9.15
C LEU A 382 12.87 -14.98 10.61
N GLY A 383 13.00 -16.21 11.11
CA GLY A 383 12.72 -16.57 12.51
C GLY A 383 11.59 -17.60 12.61
N SER A 384 10.79 -17.49 13.67
CA SER A 384 9.61 -18.35 13.87
C SER A 384 8.37 -17.68 13.30
N ILE A 385 7.98 -18.09 12.09
CA ILE A 385 6.97 -17.41 11.28
C ILE A 385 5.65 -18.18 11.28
N GLN A 386 4.55 -17.45 11.47
CA GLN A 386 3.19 -17.90 11.20
C GLN A 386 2.70 -17.25 9.92
N TYR A 387 2.13 -18.04 9.00
CA TYR A 387 1.62 -17.54 7.73
C TYR A 387 0.09 -17.53 7.68
N MET A 388 -0.46 -16.69 6.81
CA MET A 388 -1.87 -16.67 6.43
C MET A 388 -1.98 -16.56 4.91
N ASP A 389 -2.86 -17.38 4.32
CA ASP A 389 -3.13 -17.39 2.89
C ASP A 389 -4.08 -16.24 2.49
N GLY A 390 -4.04 -15.85 1.21
CA GLY A 390 -5.02 -14.95 0.60
C GLY A 390 -5.75 -15.64 -0.55
N CYS A 391 -7.04 -15.34 -0.75
CA CYS A 391 -7.82 -15.91 -1.84
C CYS A 391 -8.45 -14.82 -2.70
N PHE A 392 -8.59 -15.09 -3.99
CA PHE A 392 -9.28 -14.19 -4.92
C PHE A 392 -9.91 -14.92 -6.10
N VAL A 393 -10.80 -14.24 -6.82
CA VAL A 393 -11.53 -14.82 -7.97
C VAL A 393 -10.76 -14.68 -9.28
N LYS A 394 -10.78 -15.73 -10.12
CA LYS A 394 -10.30 -15.69 -11.51
C LYS A 394 -11.42 -15.33 -12.49
N HIS A 395 -11.07 -14.99 -13.72
CA HIS A 395 -12.02 -14.58 -14.78
C HIS A 395 -13.17 -15.58 -15.00
N ASP A 396 -12.88 -16.87 -14.87
CA ASP A 396 -13.86 -17.96 -15.03
C ASP A 396 -14.74 -18.20 -13.78
N GLY A 397 -14.51 -17.47 -12.70
CA GLY A 397 -15.23 -17.59 -11.43
C GLY A 397 -14.69 -18.68 -10.50
N THR A 398 -13.60 -19.36 -10.87
CA THR A 398 -12.84 -20.22 -9.95
C THR A 398 -11.96 -19.36 -9.04
N VAL A 399 -11.31 -19.98 -8.06
CA VAL A 399 -10.53 -19.29 -7.03
C VAL A 399 -9.04 -19.52 -7.25
N GLU A 400 -8.24 -18.50 -7.00
CA GLU A 400 -6.79 -18.58 -6.85
C GLU A 400 -6.43 -18.36 -5.37
N THR A 401 -5.49 -19.14 -4.85
CA THR A 401 -5.01 -19.01 -3.47
C THR A 401 -3.52 -18.67 -3.46
N ILE A 402 -3.20 -17.49 -2.93
CA ILE A 402 -1.83 -17.07 -2.65
C ILE A 402 -1.43 -17.68 -1.32
N LYS A 403 -0.60 -18.74 -1.39
CA LYS A 403 -0.06 -19.38 -0.20
C LYS A 403 0.91 -18.45 0.51
N ASN A 404 0.83 -18.38 1.84
CA ASN A 404 1.73 -17.56 2.64
C ASN A 404 1.72 -16.06 2.25
N ALA A 405 0.56 -15.52 1.87
CA ALA A 405 0.43 -14.12 1.46
C ALA A 405 0.85 -13.14 2.57
N ILE A 406 0.55 -13.47 3.83
CA ILE A 406 0.88 -12.65 4.99
C ILE A 406 1.77 -13.46 5.93
N CYS A 407 2.86 -12.86 6.41
CA CYS A 407 3.71 -13.43 7.44
C CYS A 407 3.59 -12.65 8.76
N ILE A 408 3.57 -13.39 9.86
CA ILE A 408 3.34 -12.89 11.22
C ILE A 408 4.45 -13.45 12.12
N HIS A 409 5.17 -12.58 12.79
CA HIS A 409 6.25 -12.97 13.70
C HIS A 409 6.53 -11.87 14.72
N GLU A 410 7.40 -12.13 15.68
CA GLU A 410 7.87 -11.11 16.61
C GLU A 410 9.40 -10.96 16.54
N GLU A 411 9.87 -9.72 16.66
CA GLU A 411 11.27 -9.37 16.52
C GLU A 411 11.74 -8.55 17.72
N ASP A 412 13.01 -8.71 18.06
CA ASP A 412 13.69 -7.83 19.00
C ASP A 412 13.93 -6.44 18.39
N THR A 413 13.76 -5.39 19.20
CA THR A 413 13.96 -3.99 18.76
C THR A 413 15.10 -3.30 19.50
N GLY A 414 16.00 -4.08 20.11
CA GLY A 414 17.08 -3.57 20.92
C GLY A 414 16.60 -3.09 22.29
N LEU A 415 17.12 -1.94 22.72
CA LEU A 415 16.84 -1.37 24.03
C LEU A 415 15.53 -0.56 23.99
N MET A 416 14.55 -0.90 24.81
CA MET A 416 13.29 -0.15 24.91
C MET A 416 13.42 1.01 25.89
N TRP A 417 13.89 0.73 27.11
CA TRP A 417 14.18 1.75 28.09
C TRP A 417 15.33 1.34 29.02
N LYS A 418 16.10 2.32 29.51
CA LYS A 418 17.21 2.12 30.43
C LYS A 418 17.40 3.35 31.30
N HIS A 419 17.81 3.12 32.53
CA HIS A 419 18.32 4.17 33.41
C HIS A 419 19.54 3.68 34.19
N SER A 420 20.43 4.59 34.57
CA SER A 420 21.57 4.31 35.43
C SER A 420 21.79 5.49 36.39
N ASP A 421 21.69 5.22 37.69
CA ASP A 421 21.98 6.22 38.72
C ASP A 421 23.50 6.28 38.94
N TYR A 422 24.10 7.42 38.63
CA TYR A 422 25.55 7.63 38.71
C TYR A 422 26.06 7.82 40.15
N ARG A 423 25.16 8.00 41.12
CA ARG A 423 25.53 8.25 42.52
C ARG A 423 26.13 7.00 43.15
N PRO A 424 26.99 7.12 44.19
CA PRO A 424 27.50 5.97 44.92
C PRO A 424 26.35 5.09 45.43
N GLY A 425 26.38 3.79 45.11
CA GLY A 425 25.30 2.85 45.42
C GLY A 425 24.12 2.86 44.44
N GLY A 426 24.19 3.63 43.36
CA GLY A 426 23.17 3.68 42.32
C GLY A 426 23.07 2.41 41.48
N HIS A 427 21.88 2.14 40.94
CA HIS A 427 21.60 0.96 40.13
C HIS A 427 21.44 1.30 38.65
N ALA A 428 21.77 0.33 37.80
CA ALA A 428 21.43 0.34 36.38
C ALA A 428 20.31 -0.68 36.11
N HIS A 429 19.32 -0.28 35.32
CA HIS A 429 18.23 -1.16 34.89
C HIS A 429 17.96 -0.96 33.40
N ASN A 430 17.75 -2.05 32.68
CA ASN A 430 17.53 -2.05 31.24
C ASN A 430 16.50 -3.10 30.85
N VAL A 431 15.64 -2.74 29.89
CA VAL A 431 14.61 -3.62 29.35
C VAL A 431 14.69 -3.59 27.83
N ARG A 432 14.66 -4.78 27.23
CA ARG A 432 14.68 -4.95 25.77
C ARG A 432 13.29 -4.77 25.19
N GLY A 433 13.23 -4.22 24.00
CA GLY A 433 11.98 -4.08 23.25
C GLY A 433 11.71 -5.30 22.40
N ARG A 434 10.43 -5.55 22.13
CA ARG A 434 9.96 -6.45 21.09
C ARG A 434 8.84 -5.78 20.30
N LYS A 435 8.69 -6.20 19.06
CA LYS A 435 7.53 -5.84 18.24
C LYS A 435 6.94 -7.10 17.61
N LEU A 436 5.62 -7.15 17.51
CA LEU A 436 4.93 -8.04 16.59
C LEU A 436 4.96 -7.39 15.20
N VAL A 437 5.22 -8.16 14.15
CA VAL A 437 5.23 -7.73 12.75
C VAL A 437 4.20 -8.55 11.97
N ILE A 438 3.39 -7.87 11.17
CA ILE A 438 2.46 -8.43 10.18
C ILE A 438 2.87 -7.85 8.84
N SER A 439 3.38 -8.69 7.94
CA SER A 439 4.01 -8.27 6.68
C SER A 439 3.35 -8.92 5.48
N MET A 440 3.22 -8.15 4.40
CA MET A 440 2.87 -8.62 3.06
C MET A 440 3.83 -7.98 2.06
N VAL A 441 4.27 -8.73 1.05
CA VAL A 441 5.01 -8.19 -0.10
C VAL A 441 4.10 -8.29 -1.32
N CYS A 442 4.08 -7.26 -2.14
CA CYS A 442 3.39 -7.28 -3.42
C CYS A 442 4.29 -6.73 -4.54
N THR A 443 4.14 -7.30 -5.75
CA THR A 443 4.88 -6.91 -6.94
C THR A 443 3.96 -6.19 -7.91
N VAL A 444 4.21 -4.92 -8.17
CA VAL A 444 3.51 -4.13 -9.18
C VAL A 444 4.44 -3.96 -10.38
N ALA A 445 4.38 -4.94 -11.29
CA ALA A 445 5.28 -5.05 -12.44
C ALA A 445 6.76 -4.96 -12.05
N ASN A 446 7.37 -3.78 -12.15
CA ASN A 446 8.78 -3.53 -11.86
C ASN A 446 9.09 -3.28 -10.38
N TYR A 447 8.14 -2.78 -9.58
CA TYR A 447 8.38 -2.45 -8.17
C TYR A 447 7.88 -3.53 -7.22
N GLU A 448 8.55 -3.68 -6.09
CA GLU A 448 8.06 -4.41 -4.92
C GLU A 448 7.79 -3.46 -3.75
N TYR A 449 6.65 -3.67 -3.09
CA TYR A 449 6.29 -3.00 -1.85
C TYR A 449 6.12 -4.03 -0.73
N GLN A 450 6.97 -3.93 0.30
CA GLN A 450 6.80 -4.65 1.54
C GLN A 450 6.06 -3.77 2.56
N ILE A 451 4.86 -4.19 2.95
CA ILE A 451 3.97 -3.46 3.84
C ILE A 451 4.01 -4.14 5.21
N ASN A 452 4.64 -3.48 6.18
CA ASN A 452 4.87 -3.98 7.53
C ASN A 452 4.04 -3.18 8.54
N TRP A 453 3.09 -3.86 9.18
CA TRP A 453 2.43 -3.35 10.38
C TRP A 453 3.13 -3.91 11.62
N SER A 454 3.53 -3.03 12.53
CA SER A 454 4.23 -3.41 13.76
C SER A 454 3.51 -2.90 15.01
N PHE A 455 3.40 -3.76 16.03
CA PHE A 455 2.85 -3.41 17.35
C PHE A 455 3.96 -3.54 18.39
N HIS A 456 4.13 -2.52 19.22
CA HIS A 456 5.22 -2.44 20.19
C HIS A 456 4.73 -2.62 21.62
N LEU A 457 5.62 -3.07 22.51
CA LEU A 457 5.34 -3.24 23.94
C LEU A 457 4.98 -1.92 24.65
N ASP A 458 5.46 -0.78 24.14
CA ASP A 458 5.20 0.56 24.68
C ASP A 458 3.88 1.17 24.20
N GLY A 459 3.06 0.41 23.48
CA GLY A 459 1.77 0.85 22.98
C GLY A 459 1.81 1.53 21.60
N ASN A 460 2.98 1.64 20.96
CA ASN A 460 3.07 2.19 19.60
C ASN A 460 2.56 1.21 18.55
N ILE A 461 1.96 1.75 17.49
CA ILE A 461 1.68 1.05 16.22
C ILE A 461 2.53 1.72 15.13
N GLU A 462 3.22 0.96 14.30
CA GLU A 462 4.03 1.47 13.20
C GLU A 462 3.59 0.83 11.87
N LEU A 463 3.43 1.66 10.84
CA LEU A 463 3.41 1.23 9.46
C LEU A 463 4.77 1.56 8.84
N GLU A 464 5.45 0.56 8.31
CA GLU A 464 6.65 0.71 7.49
C GLU A 464 6.37 0.13 6.11
N ILE A 465 6.56 0.93 5.06
CA ILE A 465 6.49 0.48 3.67
C ILE A 465 7.90 0.55 3.12
N LYS A 466 8.45 -0.60 2.71
CA LYS A 466 9.72 -0.65 1.99
C LYS A 466 9.46 -0.76 0.50
N LEU A 467 10.06 0.15 -0.26
CA LEU A 467 10.06 0.17 -1.71
C LEU A 467 11.38 -0.44 -2.16
N THR A 468 11.32 -1.47 -2.99
CA THR A 468 12.48 -2.14 -3.59
C THR A 468 12.12 -2.57 -5.00
N GLY A 469 13.00 -3.30 -5.69
CA GLY A 469 12.71 -3.82 -7.01
C GLY A 469 13.42 -3.02 -8.08
N ILE A 470 12.80 -2.86 -9.23
CA ILE A 470 13.43 -2.31 -10.42
C ILE A 470 12.75 -0.99 -10.77
N LEU A 471 13.55 0.01 -11.18
CA LEU A 471 13.04 1.28 -11.67
C LEU A 471 12.15 1.06 -12.91
N ASN A 472 11.15 1.93 -13.13
CA ASN A 472 10.53 2.00 -14.46
C ASN A 472 11.50 2.71 -15.41
N LEU A 473 11.86 2.03 -16.50
CA LEU A 473 12.93 2.48 -17.40
C LEU A 473 12.39 2.76 -18.80
N TYR A 474 12.92 3.82 -19.40
CA TYR A 474 12.66 4.15 -20.79
C TYR A 474 13.95 4.46 -21.54
N LEU A 475 13.90 4.33 -22.86
CA LEU A 475 15.06 4.42 -23.74
C LEU A 475 15.48 5.87 -24.00
N LEU A 476 16.79 6.12 -23.99
CA LEU A 476 17.42 7.32 -24.54
C LEU A 476 18.17 6.99 -25.82
N ASP A 477 18.18 7.93 -26.76
CA ASP A 477 19.16 7.92 -27.83
C ASP A 477 20.58 8.20 -27.29
N LYS A 478 21.60 7.83 -28.06
CA LYS A 478 22.99 8.09 -27.70
C LYS A 478 23.26 9.59 -27.60
N GLY A 479 23.57 10.04 -26.40
CA GLY A 479 23.82 11.45 -26.11
C GLY A 479 22.56 12.31 -25.94
N GLU A 480 21.38 11.68 -25.91
CA GLU A 480 20.14 12.35 -25.49
C GLU A 480 20.23 12.73 -24.01
N SER A 481 19.68 13.90 -23.66
CA SER A 481 19.61 14.37 -22.28
C SER A 481 18.26 14.03 -21.65
N PRO A 482 18.21 13.53 -20.40
CA PRO A 482 16.98 13.42 -19.62
C PRO A 482 16.29 14.77 -19.32
N ALA A 483 16.94 15.90 -19.60
CA ALA A 483 16.46 17.27 -19.44
C ALA A 483 15.81 17.60 -18.08
N GLY A 484 16.27 16.95 -17.00
CA GLY A 484 15.75 17.17 -15.64
C GLY A 484 14.41 16.50 -15.35
N PHE A 485 13.99 15.53 -16.16
CA PHE A 485 12.81 14.68 -15.91
C PHE A 485 13.17 13.23 -15.56
N GLY A 486 14.46 12.91 -15.53
CA GLY A 486 14.97 11.58 -15.24
C GLY A 486 16.48 11.59 -15.01
N THR A 487 17.00 10.41 -14.67
CA THR A 487 18.43 10.14 -14.53
C THR A 487 18.81 9.03 -15.52
N GLU A 488 19.85 9.26 -16.31
CA GLU A 488 20.49 8.19 -17.08
C GLU A 488 21.28 7.32 -16.11
N VAL A 489 20.70 6.19 -15.70
CA VAL A 489 21.28 5.29 -14.68
C VAL A 489 22.33 4.35 -15.25
N ALA A 490 22.27 4.12 -16.55
CA ALA A 490 23.25 3.42 -17.38
C ALA A 490 23.12 3.95 -18.83
N PRO A 491 24.12 3.76 -19.70
CA PRO A 491 24.08 4.28 -21.07
C PRO A 491 22.76 3.95 -21.78
N GLN A 492 22.07 4.98 -22.27
CA GLN A 492 20.77 4.89 -22.94
C GLN A 492 19.57 4.49 -22.06
N ILE A 493 19.73 4.35 -20.75
CA ILE A 493 18.68 3.87 -19.83
C ILE A 493 18.26 5.02 -18.90
N ASN A 494 17.05 5.57 -19.14
CA ASN A 494 16.49 6.66 -18.35
C ASN A 494 15.51 6.17 -17.31
N ALA A 495 15.75 6.53 -16.05
CA ALA A 495 14.79 6.39 -14.97
C ALA A 495 14.12 7.74 -14.73
N HIS A 496 12.84 7.86 -15.10
CA HIS A 496 12.08 9.10 -14.94
C HIS A 496 11.84 9.41 -13.45
N TYR A 497 11.89 10.69 -13.07
CA TYR A 497 11.53 11.13 -11.72
C TYR A 497 10.07 10.81 -11.44
N HIS A 498 9.76 10.43 -10.20
CA HIS A 498 8.39 10.08 -9.82
C HIS A 498 8.18 10.21 -8.31
N GLN A 499 6.93 10.11 -7.86
CA GLN A 499 6.59 10.02 -6.45
C GLN A 499 5.96 8.66 -6.15
N HIS A 500 6.05 8.21 -4.91
CA HIS A 500 5.23 7.10 -4.38
C HIS A 500 4.40 7.68 -3.23
N LEU A 501 3.11 7.89 -3.44
CA LEU A 501 2.21 8.54 -2.47
C LEU A 501 1.11 7.57 -2.03
N PHE A 502 1.11 7.21 -0.75
CA PHE A 502 0.18 6.28 -0.12
C PHE A 502 -0.89 7.02 0.67
N SER A 503 -2.11 6.49 0.67
CA SER A 503 -3.22 6.99 1.48
C SER A 503 -3.55 6.01 2.61
N LEU A 504 -3.03 6.29 3.80
CA LEU A 504 -3.31 5.53 5.01
C LEU A 504 -4.69 5.90 5.56
N ARG A 505 -5.63 4.95 5.57
CA ARG A 505 -6.95 5.09 6.20
C ARG A 505 -6.86 4.74 7.68
N VAL A 506 -7.30 5.67 8.53
CA VAL A 506 -7.37 5.53 9.98
C VAL A 506 -8.79 5.77 10.46
N ASP A 507 -9.39 4.76 11.06
CA ASP A 507 -10.73 4.80 11.67
C ASP A 507 -10.55 4.71 13.19
N PRO A 508 -10.35 5.86 13.88
CA PRO A 508 -10.07 5.88 15.31
C PRO A 508 -11.31 5.52 16.13
N HIS A 509 -11.06 4.86 17.26
CA HIS A 509 -12.07 4.53 18.27
C HIS A 509 -11.46 4.64 19.67
N ILE A 510 -10.71 5.72 19.89
CA ILE A 510 -9.84 5.94 21.06
C ILE A 510 -10.68 5.97 22.34
N ASP A 511 -10.61 4.92 23.16
CA ASP A 511 -11.38 4.76 24.41
C ASP A 511 -12.90 5.07 24.25
N GLY A 512 -13.43 4.86 23.03
CA GLY A 512 -14.83 5.14 22.68
C GLY A 512 -15.00 5.68 21.24
N PRO A 513 -16.26 5.73 20.76
CA PRO A 513 -16.59 6.00 19.35
C PRO A 513 -16.50 7.47 18.94
N LEU A 514 -16.57 8.40 19.89
CA LEU A 514 -16.59 9.84 19.60
C LEU A 514 -15.18 10.40 19.77
N ASN A 515 -14.54 10.73 18.65
CA ASN A 515 -13.17 11.21 18.63
C ASN A 515 -13.07 12.54 17.90
N SER A 516 -11.94 13.20 18.09
CA SER A 516 -11.58 14.47 17.45
C SER A 516 -10.17 14.40 16.91
N VAL A 517 -9.87 15.25 15.93
CA VAL A 517 -8.49 15.50 15.50
C VAL A 517 -7.98 16.77 16.18
N GLN A 518 -6.92 16.62 16.97
CA GLN A 518 -6.19 17.73 17.57
C GLN A 518 -4.94 18.03 16.75
N GLU A 519 -4.87 19.23 16.18
CA GLU A 519 -3.66 19.79 15.59
C GLU A 519 -2.80 20.46 16.66
N GLN A 520 -1.48 20.24 16.59
CA GLN A 520 -0.48 20.88 17.44
C GLN A 520 0.65 21.45 16.61
N GLU A 521 1.06 22.68 16.92
CA GLU A 521 2.26 23.35 16.38
C GLU A 521 3.15 23.89 17.50
N ILE A 522 4.45 23.95 17.24
CA ILE A 522 5.45 24.58 18.11
C ILE A 522 5.52 26.07 17.82
N VAL A 523 5.58 26.90 18.86
CA VAL A 523 5.58 28.36 18.76
C VAL A 523 6.72 28.92 19.61
N SER A 524 7.70 29.56 19.00
CA SER A 524 8.72 30.33 19.71
C SER A 524 8.12 31.59 20.32
N LEU A 525 8.48 31.90 21.56
CA LEU A 525 8.04 33.13 22.24
C LEU A 525 9.10 34.23 22.07
N PRO A 526 8.70 35.49 21.87
CA PRO A 526 9.65 36.60 21.74
C PRO A 526 10.47 36.76 23.03
N ALA A 527 11.70 37.26 22.91
CA ALA A 527 12.50 37.63 24.06
C ALA A 527 11.86 38.83 24.77
N ASP A 528 11.75 38.75 26.09
CA ASP A 528 11.15 39.80 26.92
C ASP A 528 11.83 39.83 28.29
N PRO A 529 12.32 40.98 28.79
CA PRO A 529 13.05 41.05 30.05
C PRO A 529 12.30 40.49 31.28
N LYS A 530 10.97 40.37 31.23
CA LYS A 530 10.15 39.88 32.37
C LYS A 530 9.71 38.43 32.22
N THR A 531 9.38 38.00 31.00
CA THR A 531 8.72 36.73 30.74
C THR A 531 9.57 35.74 29.95
N ASN A 532 10.62 36.20 29.26
CA ASN A 532 11.53 35.37 28.47
C ASN A 532 12.89 36.06 28.24
N TRP A 533 13.58 36.45 29.33
CA TRP A 533 14.78 37.30 29.25
C TRP A 533 15.91 36.68 28.41
N ALA A 534 16.09 35.37 28.51
CA ALA A 534 17.09 34.63 27.75
C ALA A 534 16.63 34.25 26.32
N GLY A 535 15.38 34.55 25.95
CA GLY A 535 14.84 34.30 24.60
C GLY A 535 14.66 32.83 24.23
N ASN A 536 14.78 31.90 25.19
CA ASN A 536 14.80 30.45 24.93
C ASN A 536 13.41 29.79 24.98
N ALA A 537 12.37 30.51 25.40
CA ALA A 537 11.05 29.92 25.60
C ALA A 537 10.32 29.62 24.28
N PHE A 538 9.69 28.44 24.23
CA PHE A 538 8.72 28.05 23.21
C PHE A 538 7.53 27.36 23.90
N THR A 539 6.41 27.28 23.20
CA THR A 539 5.18 26.64 23.67
C THR A 539 4.50 25.88 22.53
N THR A 540 3.36 25.25 22.82
CA THR A 540 2.53 24.58 21.81
C THR A 540 1.23 25.34 21.60
N ARG A 541 0.83 25.53 20.33
CA ARG A 541 -0.53 25.92 19.97
C ARG A 541 -1.33 24.67 19.61
N LYS A 542 -2.43 24.41 20.31
CA LYS A 542 -3.32 23.26 20.08
C LYS A 542 -4.68 23.71 19.60
N ARG A 543 -5.26 23.00 18.64
CA ARG A 543 -6.59 23.28 18.10
C ARG A 543 -7.32 21.98 17.78
N ILE A 544 -8.57 21.85 18.20
CA ILE A 544 -9.47 20.81 17.69
C ILE A 544 -10.00 21.27 16.34
N LEU A 545 -9.90 20.41 15.32
CA LEU A 545 -10.47 20.65 14.01
C LEU A 545 -11.97 20.32 14.07
N ALA A 546 -12.82 21.32 13.87
CA ALA A 546 -14.26 21.21 14.15
C ALA A 546 -15.05 20.60 12.98
N THR A 547 -14.62 20.86 11.75
CA THR A 547 -15.33 20.50 10.52
C THR A 547 -14.44 19.77 9.52
N SER A 548 -15.06 19.06 8.57
CA SER A 548 -14.33 18.36 7.50
C SER A 548 -13.46 19.30 6.66
N GLY A 549 -13.92 20.54 6.41
CA GLY A 549 -13.15 21.56 5.71
C GLY A 549 -11.94 22.07 6.51
N GLU A 550 -12.07 22.19 7.83
CA GLU A 550 -10.95 22.51 8.71
C GLU A 550 -9.92 21.38 8.76
N ALA A 551 -10.32 20.13 8.51
CA ALA A 551 -9.47 18.95 8.55
C ALA A 551 -8.90 18.51 7.20
N VAL A 552 -8.94 19.38 6.21
CA VAL A 552 -8.07 19.32 5.03
C VAL A 552 -6.77 20.07 5.38
N ARG A 553 -5.71 19.33 5.73
CA ARG A 553 -4.49 19.90 6.32
C ARG A 553 -3.23 19.45 5.61
N ASP A 554 -2.25 20.36 5.62
CA ASP A 554 -0.89 20.08 5.19
C ASP A 554 0.10 20.04 6.34
N ALA A 555 1.12 19.19 6.21
CA ALA A 555 2.25 19.16 7.10
C ALA A 555 2.99 20.52 7.05
N ASN A 556 3.57 20.90 8.18
CA ASN A 556 4.40 22.10 8.28
C ASN A 556 5.64 21.76 9.10
N ALA A 557 6.74 21.50 8.41
CA ALA A 557 8.01 21.13 9.03
C ALA A 557 8.62 22.28 9.84
N HIS A 558 8.34 23.54 9.47
CA HIS A 558 8.87 24.71 10.18
C HIS A 558 8.30 24.82 11.60
N ASP A 559 6.99 24.60 11.75
CA ASP A 559 6.29 24.69 13.04
C ASP A 559 6.06 23.31 13.70
N GLU A 560 6.73 22.26 13.21
CA GLU A 560 6.55 20.85 13.62
C GLU A 560 5.07 20.46 13.78
N ARG A 561 4.24 20.84 12.80
CA ARG A 561 2.80 20.55 12.85
C ARG A 561 2.58 19.04 12.93
N SER A 562 1.75 18.63 13.87
CA SER A 562 1.38 17.24 14.08
C SER A 562 -0.08 17.10 14.46
N TRP A 563 -0.63 15.91 14.26
CA TRP A 563 -2.03 15.60 14.55
C TRP A 563 -2.15 14.42 15.50
N SER A 564 -3.19 14.46 16.31
CA SER A 564 -3.54 13.39 17.23
C SER A 564 -5.03 13.07 17.16
N PHE A 565 -5.37 11.80 17.14
CA PHE A 565 -6.73 11.33 17.38
C PHE A 565 -6.95 11.30 18.89
N VAL A 566 -7.95 12.03 19.39
CA VAL A 566 -8.20 12.18 20.82
C VAL A 566 -9.65 11.90 21.16
N ASN A 567 -9.87 11.40 22.37
CA ASN A 567 -11.19 11.34 22.97
C ASN A 567 -11.29 12.44 24.03
N GLU A 568 -12.08 13.47 23.72
CA GLU A 568 -12.19 14.64 24.58
C GLU A 568 -12.92 14.36 25.89
N SER A 569 -13.73 13.31 25.94
CA SER A 569 -14.53 12.90 27.11
C SER A 569 -13.73 12.10 28.13
N VAL A 570 -12.56 11.57 27.75
CA VAL A 570 -11.68 10.81 28.64
C VAL A 570 -10.39 11.60 28.85
N LYS A 571 -10.11 11.98 30.11
CA LYS A 571 -8.93 12.77 30.46
C LYS A 571 -7.88 11.90 31.13
N HIS A 572 -6.62 12.14 30.79
CA HIS A 572 -5.50 11.60 31.54
C HIS A 572 -5.50 12.20 32.96
N TYR A 573 -5.39 11.34 33.99
CA TYR A 573 -5.62 11.70 35.39
C TYR A 573 -4.73 12.85 35.91
N SER A 574 -3.50 12.95 35.42
CA SER A 574 -2.51 13.92 35.91
C SER A 574 -2.45 15.18 35.06
N SER A 575 -2.43 15.04 33.73
CA SER A 575 -2.25 16.18 32.82
C SER A 575 -3.57 16.89 32.50
N GLY A 576 -4.73 16.26 32.77
CA GLY A 576 -6.04 16.79 32.42
C GLY A 576 -6.31 16.86 30.90
N MET A 577 -5.36 16.41 30.07
CA MET A 577 -5.48 16.40 28.63
C MET A 577 -6.33 15.22 28.15
N PRO A 578 -7.06 15.34 27.02
CA PRO A 578 -7.66 14.20 26.35
C PRO A 578 -6.67 13.06 26.14
N VAL A 579 -7.12 11.82 26.34
CA VAL A 579 -6.37 10.62 25.91
C VAL A 579 -6.33 10.56 24.39
N GLY A 580 -5.23 10.07 23.81
CA GLY A 580 -5.10 10.06 22.36
C GLY A 580 -3.96 9.22 21.80
N TYR A 581 -3.89 9.18 20.48
CA TYR A 581 -2.77 8.67 19.70
C TYR A 581 -2.31 9.73 18.70
N LYS A 582 -1.02 10.06 18.74
CA LYS A 582 -0.35 11.05 17.88
C LYS A 582 0.23 10.38 16.65
N VAL A 583 0.02 10.98 15.48
CA VAL A 583 0.68 10.62 14.23
C VAL A 583 2.09 11.21 14.21
N VAL A 584 3.10 10.37 14.00
CA VAL A 584 4.52 10.76 13.92
C VAL A 584 5.12 10.23 12.63
N THR A 585 5.48 11.14 11.73
CA THR A 585 6.19 10.82 10.48
C THR A 585 6.86 12.07 9.91
N SER A 586 7.93 11.89 9.14
CA SER A 586 8.54 12.90 8.29
C SER A 586 8.28 12.65 6.79
N ALA A 587 7.64 11.52 6.45
CA ALA A 587 7.45 11.07 5.08
C ALA A 587 6.18 11.67 4.46
N MET A 588 6.09 12.99 4.45
CA MET A 588 4.94 13.75 3.97
C MET A 588 5.36 14.72 2.85
N PRO A 589 5.72 14.20 1.66
CA PRO A 589 5.94 15.05 0.49
C PRO A 589 4.60 15.56 -0.05
N ARG A 590 4.59 16.81 -0.52
CA ARG A 590 3.46 17.34 -1.31
C ARG A 590 3.38 16.62 -2.67
N LEU A 591 2.20 16.62 -3.28
CA LEU A 591 2.07 16.33 -4.71
C LEU A 591 2.72 17.45 -5.54
N TYR A 592 3.63 17.09 -6.45
CA TYR A 592 4.28 18.06 -7.35
C TYR A 592 3.51 18.32 -8.64
N ALA A 593 2.64 17.38 -9.04
CA ALA A 593 1.74 17.61 -10.17
C ALA A 593 0.87 18.85 -9.91
N GLN A 594 0.59 19.62 -10.95
CA GLN A 594 -0.18 20.86 -10.82
C GLN A 594 -1.60 20.59 -10.31
N PRO A 595 -2.22 21.52 -9.56
CA PRO A 595 -3.56 21.31 -8.96
C PRO A 595 -4.66 20.92 -9.95
N ASP A 596 -4.57 21.37 -11.21
CA ASP A 596 -5.53 21.10 -12.26
C ASP A 596 -5.12 19.95 -13.19
N SER A 597 -4.01 19.27 -12.91
CA SER A 597 -3.50 18.13 -13.69
C SER A 597 -4.42 16.91 -13.64
N LEU A 598 -4.25 15.99 -14.61
CA LEU A 598 -4.95 14.69 -14.62
C LEU A 598 -4.69 13.90 -13.33
N VAL A 599 -3.45 13.93 -12.83
CA VAL A 599 -3.05 13.27 -11.58
C VAL A 599 -3.83 13.85 -10.40
N ALA A 600 -3.79 15.18 -10.20
CA ALA A 600 -4.40 15.83 -9.05
C ALA A 600 -5.94 15.66 -9.02
N ARG A 601 -6.58 15.65 -10.20
CA ARG A 601 -8.03 15.39 -10.31
C ARG A 601 -8.40 13.96 -9.93
N ARG A 602 -7.58 12.97 -10.31
CA ARG A 602 -7.85 11.54 -10.04
C ARG A 602 -7.40 11.11 -8.65
N ALA A 603 -6.36 11.72 -8.10
CA ALA A 603 -5.82 11.47 -6.77
C ALA A 603 -6.04 12.66 -5.82
N PRO A 604 -7.31 13.06 -5.54
CA PRO A 604 -7.56 14.21 -4.68
C PRO A 604 -6.93 14.04 -3.30
N PHE A 605 -6.85 12.81 -2.77
CA PHE A 605 -6.20 12.51 -1.51
C PHE A 605 -4.75 13.00 -1.45
N ALA A 606 -4.01 12.96 -2.56
CA ALA A 606 -2.61 13.34 -2.61
C ALA A 606 -2.40 14.86 -2.57
N THR A 607 -3.44 15.67 -2.74
CA THR A 607 -3.34 17.13 -2.78
C THR A 607 -3.16 17.77 -1.40
N HIS A 608 -3.46 17.02 -0.33
CA HIS A 608 -3.21 17.42 1.06
C HIS A 608 -2.71 16.23 1.89
N HIS A 609 -2.02 16.52 3.00
CA HIS A 609 -1.40 15.49 3.84
C HIS A 609 -2.39 14.77 4.77
N MET A 610 -3.50 15.42 5.13
CA MET A 610 -4.54 14.83 5.96
C MET A 610 -5.92 15.30 5.51
N TRP A 611 -6.85 14.36 5.50
CA TRP A 611 -8.28 14.56 5.30
C TRP A 611 -9.03 13.87 6.42
N THR A 612 -9.95 14.55 7.09
CA THR A 612 -10.86 13.91 8.05
C THR A 612 -12.30 14.25 7.70
N VAL A 613 -13.14 13.22 7.65
CA VAL A 613 -14.57 13.33 7.40
C VAL A 613 -15.33 12.51 8.44
N PRO A 614 -16.63 12.77 8.65
CA PRO A 614 -17.45 11.88 9.47
C PRO A 614 -17.36 10.44 8.96
N TYR A 615 -17.45 9.46 9.86
CA TYR A 615 -17.57 8.08 9.45
C TYR A 615 -18.88 7.87 8.67
N ALA A 616 -18.80 7.09 7.60
CA ALA A 616 -19.96 6.51 6.92
C ALA A 616 -19.54 5.19 6.27
N GLU A 617 -20.47 4.25 6.18
CA GLU A 617 -20.27 2.97 5.50
C GLU A 617 -19.80 3.19 4.06
N GLY A 618 -18.85 2.38 3.61
CA GLY A 618 -18.27 2.46 2.26
C GLY A 618 -17.25 3.58 2.03
N ARG A 619 -16.91 4.41 3.04
CA ARG A 619 -15.78 5.37 2.96
C ARG A 619 -14.43 4.66 3.13
N ASN A 620 -14.10 3.81 2.17
CA ASN A 620 -12.89 2.96 2.20
C ASN A 620 -11.78 3.47 1.28
N TYR A 621 -12.10 3.97 0.09
CA TYR A 621 -11.12 4.26 -0.96
C TYR A 621 -11.01 5.77 -1.21
N SER A 622 -9.85 6.35 -0.90
CA SER A 622 -9.68 7.80 -0.88
C SER A 622 -9.70 8.46 -2.27
N ALA A 623 -9.45 7.69 -3.34
CA ALA A 623 -9.64 8.09 -4.74
C ALA A 623 -10.93 7.54 -5.38
N GLY A 624 -11.87 7.00 -4.59
CA GLY A 624 -13.12 6.41 -5.09
C GLY A 624 -13.00 4.93 -5.52
N ARG A 625 -14.18 4.34 -5.80
CA ARG A 625 -14.27 2.89 -6.04
C ARG A 625 -13.65 2.43 -7.37
N TYR A 626 -13.64 3.28 -8.39
CA TYR A 626 -13.23 2.90 -9.75
C TYR A 626 -12.25 3.90 -10.36
N PRO A 627 -10.98 3.91 -9.94
CA PRO A 627 -10.03 4.88 -10.46
C PRO A 627 -9.59 4.59 -11.89
N VAL A 628 -9.65 3.34 -12.39
CA VAL A 628 -9.27 2.97 -13.76
C VAL A 628 -9.99 3.86 -14.77
N GLN A 629 -9.24 4.56 -15.62
CA GLN A 629 -9.77 5.43 -16.68
C GLN A 629 -10.67 6.60 -16.22
N SER A 630 -10.74 6.86 -14.91
CA SER A 630 -11.47 8.01 -14.38
C SER A 630 -10.88 9.33 -14.90
N ARG A 631 -11.72 10.34 -15.12
CA ARG A 631 -11.31 11.65 -15.69
C ARG A 631 -11.57 12.83 -14.77
N VAL A 632 -12.48 12.62 -13.83
CA VAL A 632 -13.01 13.64 -12.94
C VAL A 632 -12.71 13.23 -11.51
N ILE A 633 -12.75 14.20 -10.61
CA ILE A 633 -12.71 13.95 -9.17
C ILE A 633 -13.91 13.06 -8.83
N PRO A 634 -13.70 11.83 -8.35
CA PRO A 634 -14.81 10.93 -8.03
C PRO A 634 -15.63 11.51 -6.86
N LYS A 635 -16.96 11.47 -6.96
CA LYS A 635 -17.84 11.97 -5.89
C LYS A 635 -17.71 11.14 -4.61
N ASP A 636 -17.33 9.88 -4.75
CA ASP A 636 -17.05 8.93 -3.68
C ASP A 636 -15.55 8.91 -3.30
N SER A 637 -14.87 10.06 -3.33
CA SER A 637 -13.48 10.24 -2.89
C SER A 637 -13.40 11.17 -1.67
N VAL A 638 -12.23 11.34 -1.06
CA VAL A 638 -12.06 12.27 0.07
C VAL A 638 -12.50 13.70 -0.26
N ALA A 639 -12.25 14.19 -1.47
CA ALA A 639 -12.71 15.51 -1.90
C ALA A 639 -14.24 15.58 -2.00
N GLY A 640 -14.88 14.52 -2.49
CA GLY A 640 -16.33 14.44 -2.55
C GLY A 640 -16.98 14.30 -1.18
N TRP A 641 -16.36 13.56 -0.26
CA TRP A 641 -16.85 13.37 1.11
C TRP A 641 -16.70 14.61 1.99
N VAL A 642 -15.69 15.45 1.75
CA VAL A 642 -15.57 16.76 2.42
C VAL A 642 -16.72 17.68 2.00
N GLY A 643 -17.13 17.64 0.73
CA GLY A 643 -18.27 18.40 0.23
C GLY A 643 -18.07 19.91 0.37
N ASP A 644 -19.00 20.59 1.06
CA ASP A 644 -18.90 22.02 1.35
C ASP A 644 -18.03 22.35 2.59
N GLY A 645 -17.44 21.33 3.21
CA GLY A 645 -16.54 21.44 4.34
C GLY A 645 -17.22 21.74 5.68
N LYS A 646 -18.56 21.71 5.78
CA LYS A 646 -19.29 22.07 7.00
C LYS A 646 -19.61 20.91 7.92
N ASP A 647 -19.47 19.67 7.44
CA ASP A 647 -19.76 18.49 8.23
C ASP A 647 -18.94 18.49 9.53
N LYS A 648 -19.62 18.31 10.66
CA LYS A 648 -18.99 18.30 11.98
C LYS A 648 -18.15 17.03 12.15
N ILE A 649 -16.92 17.17 12.65
CA ILE A 649 -16.03 16.05 12.96
C ILE A 649 -15.54 16.05 14.41
N ALA A 650 -15.66 17.16 15.14
CA ALA A 650 -15.26 17.20 16.55
C ALA A 650 -16.23 16.42 17.44
N ASN A 651 -15.69 15.46 18.19
CA ASN A 651 -16.40 14.56 19.08
C ASN A 651 -17.50 13.80 18.33
N GLU A 652 -17.14 13.25 17.17
CA GLU A 652 -17.98 12.43 16.30
C GLU A 652 -17.27 11.11 15.97
N ASP A 653 -17.99 10.17 15.37
CA ASP A 653 -17.36 9.03 14.69
C ASP A 653 -16.75 9.54 13.38
N ILE A 654 -15.45 9.34 13.18
CA ILE A 654 -14.66 9.96 12.11
C ILE A 654 -13.80 8.93 11.39
N VAL A 655 -13.40 9.25 10.16
CA VAL A 655 -12.36 8.53 9.43
C VAL A 655 -11.38 9.55 8.85
N SER A 656 -10.09 9.23 8.94
CA SER A 656 -9.01 10.06 8.43
C SER A 656 -8.17 9.35 7.37
N PHE A 657 -7.71 10.11 6.39
CA PHE A 657 -6.85 9.65 5.31
C PHE A 657 -5.57 10.47 5.33
N LEU A 658 -4.44 9.82 5.61
CA LEU A 658 -3.12 10.43 5.70
C LEU A 658 -2.34 10.14 4.43
N THR A 659 -1.88 11.18 3.74
CA THR A 659 -1.01 11.05 2.58
C THR A 659 0.44 11.05 3.03
N VAL A 660 1.13 9.93 2.81
CA VAL A 660 2.55 9.74 3.14
C VAL A 660 3.29 9.16 1.94
N GLY A 661 4.60 9.30 1.87
CA GLY A 661 5.32 8.82 0.70
C GLY A 661 6.74 9.33 0.55
N THR A 662 7.27 9.18 -0.65
CA THR A 662 8.58 9.68 -1.05
C THR A 662 8.54 10.32 -2.45
N THR A 663 9.50 11.20 -2.72
CA THR A 663 9.76 11.75 -4.07
C THR A 663 11.08 11.17 -4.53
N HIS A 664 11.03 10.28 -5.52
CA HIS A 664 12.18 9.54 -5.99
C HIS A 664 12.81 10.26 -7.18
N VAL A 665 14.03 10.74 -6.96
CA VAL A 665 14.97 11.16 -8.00
C VAL A 665 15.96 9.99 -8.16
N PRO A 666 15.76 9.10 -9.15
CA PRO A 666 16.54 7.87 -9.23
C PRO A 666 18.02 8.14 -9.40
N ARG A 667 18.84 7.23 -8.89
CA ARG A 667 20.29 7.29 -8.96
C ARG A 667 20.85 6.01 -9.60
N PRO A 668 22.09 6.02 -10.12
CA PRO A 668 22.73 4.80 -10.62
C PRO A 668 22.76 3.66 -9.59
N GLU A 669 22.85 3.95 -8.29
CA GLU A 669 22.81 2.94 -7.22
C GLU A 669 21.47 2.22 -7.08
N ASP A 670 20.41 2.77 -7.69
CA ASP A 670 19.08 2.17 -7.69
C ASP A 670 18.91 1.18 -8.87
N PHE A 671 19.94 1.01 -9.72
CA PHE A 671 19.98 0.13 -10.89
C PHE A 671 21.19 -0.83 -10.79
N PRO A 672 21.08 -2.11 -11.20
CA PRO A 672 19.95 -2.78 -11.87
C PRO A 672 18.82 -3.24 -10.95
N ILE A 673 19.01 -3.18 -9.64
CA ILE A 673 17.98 -3.47 -8.64
C ILE A 673 18.15 -2.51 -7.46
N MET A 674 17.05 -1.88 -7.07
CA MET A 674 17.01 -0.81 -6.10
C MET A 674 17.15 -1.37 -4.67
N PRO A 675 18.08 -0.84 -3.86
CA PRO A 675 18.09 -1.10 -2.42
C PRO A 675 16.82 -0.56 -1.75
N ALA A 676 16.33 -1.26 -0.72
CA ALA A 676 15.08 -0.88 -0.06
C ALA A 676 15.12 0.54 0.54
N GLU A 677 14.18 1.39 0.13
CA GLU A 677 13.86 2.69 0.74
C GLU A 677 12.62 2.54 1.63
N ALA A 678 12.59 3.20 2.80
CA ALA A 678 11.50 3.02 3.78
C ALA A 678 10.70 4.31 4.05
N VAL A 679 9.38 4.21 3.93
CA VAL A 679 8.39 5.19 4.40
C VAL A 679 7.82 4.70 5.72
N LYS A 680 7.79 5.54 6.76
CA LYS A 680 7.32 5.16 8.10
C LYS A 680 6.29 6.10 8.67
N VAL A 681 5.27 5.55 9.33
CA VAL A 681 4.29 6.28 10.14
C VAL A 681 4.11 5.57 11.47
N THR A 682 4.30 6.27 12.58
CA THR A 682 4.06 5.73 13.92
C THR A 682 2.85 6.42 14.56
N LEU A 683 1.90 5.63 15.06
CA LEU A 683 0.82 6.08 15.94
C LEU A 683 1.28 5.85 17.39
N LYS A 684 1.53 6.93 18.12
CA LYS A 684 2.07 6.90 19.49
C LYS A 684 1.03 7.30 20.53
N PRO A 685 0.89 6.58 21.66
CA PRO A 685 -0.02 6.97 22.72
C PRO A 685 0.39 8.33 23.32
N ILE A 686 -0.57 9.22 23.52
CA ILE A 686 -0.40 10.51 24.21
C ILE A 686 -1.38 10.64 25.36
N GLY A 687 -0.90 10.44 26.58
CA GLY A 687 -1.75 10.43 27.77
C GLY A 687 -2.79 9.30 27.79
N PHE A 688 -2.71 8.32 26.88
CA PHE A 688 -3.62 7.19 26.85
C PHE A 688 -3.45 6.31 28.09
N PHE A 689 -2.21 5.93 28.39
CA PHE A 689 -1.84 5.20 29.60
C PHE A 689 -1.52 6.15 30.76
N ALA A 690 -1.64 5.68 32.00
CA ALA A 690 -1.30 6.45 33.20
C ALA A 690 0.22 6.73 33.30
N ARG A 691 1.04 5.84 32.74
CA ARG A 691 2.51 5.91 32.69
C ARG A 691 3.00 5.01 31.57
N ASN A 692 4.32 4.81 31.47
CA ASN A 692 4.90 3.87 30.51
C ASN A 692 4.23 2.48 30.68
N PRO A 693 3.50 1.97 29.66
CA PRO A 693 2.75 0.71 29.75
C PRO A 693 3.66 -0.53 29.74
N ALA A 694 4.96 -0.35 29.46
CA ALA A 694 5.95 -1.42 29.36
C ALA A 694 6.84 -1.56 30.61
N LEU A 695 6.41 -1.05 31.76
CA LEU A 695 7.15 -1.19 33.03
C LEU A 695 7.04 -2.58 33.65
N ASP A 696 6.05 -3.37 33.26
CA ASP A 696 5.88 -4.77 33.68
C ASP A 696 6.64 -5.76 32.79
N VAL A 697 7.28 -5.28 31.72
CA VAL A 697 8.15 -6.09 30.86
C VAL A 697 9.43 -6.41 31.64
N PRO A 698 9.74 -7.69 31.87
CA PRO A 698 10.89 -8.07 32.69
C PRO A 698 12.21 -7.71 32.01
N ALA A 699 13.19 -7.29 32.82
CA ALA A 699 14.58 -7.25 32.37
C ALA A 699 15.03 -8.67 32.04
N ALA A 700 15.57 -8.86 30.83
CA ALA A 700 16.04 -10.15 30.35
C ALA A 700 17.52 -10.07 29.96
N LYS A 701 18.32 -10.99 30.48
CA LYS A 701 19.68 -11.27 30.00
C LYS A 701 19.63 -12.54 29.16
N ASP A 702 19.81 -12.40 27.85
CA ASP A 702 19.93 -13.57 26.98
C ASP A 702 21.25 -14.31 27.25
N ALA A 703 21.15 -15.52 27.79
CA ALA A 703 22.30 -16.35 28.12
C ALA A 703 23.08 -16.84 26.88
N LYS A 704 22.50 -16.75 25.68
CA LYS A 704 23.18 -17.08 24.42
C LYS A 704 24.00 -15.91 23.85
N SER A 705 23.81 -14.70 24.35
CA SER A 705 24.63 -13.55 23.97
C SER A 705 26.04 -13.67 24.54
N VAL A 706 27.04 -13.64 23.66
CA VAL A 706 28.47 -13.75 24.01
C VAL A 706 29.27 -12.61 23.39
N ASN A 707 30.44 -12.30 23.93
CA ASN A 707 31.35 -11.32 23.32
C ASN A 707 31.75 -11.75 21.90
N ALA A 708 31.89 -10.81 20.97
CA ALA A 708 32.21 -11.12 19.57
C ALA A 708 33.50 -11.96 19.40
N GLN A 709 34.51 -11.71 20.22
CA GLN A 709 35.73 -12.53 20.25
C GLN A 709 35.45 -13.97 20.72
N ALA A 710 34.59 -14.15 21.73
CA ALA A 710 34.18 -15.46 22.21
C ALA A 710 33.30 -16.20 21.17
N ALA A 711 32.41 -15.47 20.47
CA ALA A 711 31.64 -16.00 19.35
C ALA A 711 32.54 -16.50 18.21
N ALA A 712 33.72 -15.89 18.04
CA ALA A 712 34.70 -16.29 17.03
C ALA A 712 35.52 -17.53 17.45
N THR A 713 35.71 -17.77 18.75
CA THR A 713 36.57 -18.85 19.27
C THR A 713 35.81 -20.11 19.69
N ASN A 714 34.48 -20.09 19.76
CA ASN A 714 33.70 -21.08 20.50
C ASN A 714 32.22 -21.14 20.04
N GLY A 715 31.58 -22.26 19.71
CA GLY A 715 31.98 -23.66 19.89
C GLY A 715 31.88 -24.17 21.33
N SER A 716 32.16 -23.34 22.34
CA SER A 716 32.04 -23.71 23.75
C SER A 716 31.91 -22.49 24.70
N ASN A 717 31.06 -22.60 25.71
CA ASN A 717 30.67 -21.50 26.59
C ASN A 717 31.85 -20.78 27.29
N GLY A 718 31.87 -19.45 27.19
CA GLY A 718 32.68 -18.57 28.05
C GLY A 718 31.76 -17.68 28.89
N SER A 719 31.88 -17.77 30.21
CA SER A 719 31.14 -16.97 31.19
C SER A 719 31.50 -15.49 31.10
N ALA A 720 30.49 -14.61 31.03
CA ALA A 720 30.69 -13.17 31.17
C ALA A 720 29.58 -12.46 31.97
N CYS A 721 30.09 -11.51 32.76
CA CYS A 721 29.52 -10.86 33.92
C CYS A 721 28.37 -9.90 33.59
N CYS A 722 27.23 -10.11 34.25
CA CYS A 722 26.29 -9.07 34.70
C CYS A 722 25.65 -9.69 35.95
N GLN A 723 26.08 -9.26 37.13
CA GLN A 723 25.31 -9.36 38.36
C GLN A 723 24.74 -7.98 38.65
#